data_AF-A0A2S6CLS9-F1
#
_entry.id   AF-A0A2S6CLS9-F1
#
_cell.length_a   1.000
_cell.length_b   1.000
_cell.length_c   1.000
_cell.angle_alpha   90.00
_cell.angle_beta   90.00
_cell.angle_gamma   90.00
#
_symmetry.space_group_name_H-M   'P 1'
#
loop_
_entity.id
_entity.type
_entity.pdbx_description
1 polymer ?
#
loop_
_entity_poly.entity_id
_entity_poly.type
_entity_poly.pdbx_seq_one_letter_code
_entity_poly.pdbx_strand_id
1 'polypeptide(L)'
;MKPLISLTATSFLALTVAAAPSYHSTRQPNTTTAPKVILDNDWSTNGFIPILQAVKAGWDVLGILSDTSNTWALQCGLHALATLEVGDLGCIPAWEEVHGVLPWEGAFAPENSTFQALGNDPTSGDPNRISKSAFKEGYPNITFASDISAAEFLVQQVRKYPGEISIYCAGALTNIALAVRIDPNFAKNAKELIIMGGYIDVNLLQASGTTLLADINSDINLMIDPEGTKIALTADFPNITITSAVTNTIPVTQEFLDDLIEVENPYTRLYHDYADTSFPFWDETTAAIMLDPSVVTNSTKFYLDVDTSYASPSYGNIHAYQKDLAPKAQALREVNYVFEIDAERVEEAIKSALQYPPICKTGCAGVSGLTTALLLAKKGHHVTVIAKHMPGDYDIEYASPWAGANYLPVSKPNTDFQSWEKATWPELERLARDVPEAGVHFQDSYVYRRAKDAGTPIAEWFKELVREDAWFRDVVPKFRVLSKSELPEGMDGGTVFTSVCINTAIYLPWLVSELLKRGSVVKRGILKHISEAADLHHTGKPADLIINATGLSSLKLGGVEDKKVYPARGQIVLVRNEPGIMASTSGTDDGDDEACYIMQRAAGGGTVLGGCLQVGQWESQPDPNLATRIMKRAIGLCPGLVPKGAGIEALSVVRHGVGLRPMREGGIRVEAEVLSGPGGQRVTVVHNYGHGGADVTSRTWHGPNQHEAPAVLQPARRVPLPDFNKTPESTEYNNFILLSHRSSSPDNLSRTINSANSAFHPDDRAKMDFSDIFRIVNLAVGIFIILGGVGQFWPGITVQGIILAVYLWIFGLATAGLEFQIPPQVARYASFMFSFIGRGIFYIFVGCIQMGDRWWKYLSGALVVFVGIAYVVLEFTPSIEPPANMRDADAGWGAEQV
;
A
#
# COMPACT_ATOMS: atom_id res chain seq x y z
N MET A 1 -1.37 63.88 39.10
CA MET A 1 -1.63 65.33 39.02
C MET A 1 -2.15 65.65 37.61
N LYS A 2 -2.84 66.79 37.39
CA LYS A 2 -3.09 67.38 36.04
C LYS A 2 -1.80 68.08 35.53
N PRO A 3 -1.64 68.51 34.25
CA PRO A 3 -2.61 68.76 33.16
C PRO A 3 -2.45 67.82 31.92
N LEU A 4 -3.26 67.81 30.83
CA LEU A 4 -4.26 68.68 30.15
C LEU A 4 -3.79 69.50 28.90
N ILE A 5 -4.23 69.03 27.71
CA ILE A 5 -4.84 69.76 26.57
C ILE A 5 -3.98 70.52 25.51
N SER A 6 -4.52 70.47 24.26
CA SER A 6 -4.32 71.29 23.03
C SER A 6 -3.46 70.62 21.92
N LEU A 7 -3.88 70.36 20.66
CA LEU A 7 -4.91 70.91 19.73
C LEU A 7 -4.70 72.41 19.39
N THR A 8 -4.76 72.91 18.14
CA THR A 8 -5.23 72.37 16.83
C THR A 8 -4.29 72.69 15.64
N ALA A 9 -4.52 72.00 14.52
CA ALA A 9 -3.79 72.04 13.25
C ALA A 9 -3.99 73.29 12.36
N THR A 10 -3.07 73.47 11.38
CA THR A 10 -3.22 74.06 10.01
C THR A 10 -1.81 74.12 9.35
N SER A 11 -1.60 73.99 8.04
CA SER A 11 -2.46 73.52 6.94
C SER A 11 -1.66 73.06 5.69
N PHE A 12 -2.21 72.09 4.95
CA PHE A 12 -2.04 71.76 3.51
C PHE A 12 -0.66 71.79 2.80
N LEU A 13 -0.18 70.56 2.51
CA LEU A 13 -0.04 69.98 1.15
C LEU A 13 1.14 70.39 0.23
N ALA A 14 2.10 69.46 0.07
CA ALA A 14 2.78 69.15 -1.20
C ALA A 14 3.24 67.68 -1.21
N LEU A 15 3.19 66.99 -2.36
CA LEU A 15 3.62 65.59 -2.49
C LEU A 15 5.12 65.48 -2.80
N THR A 16 5.82 64.61 -2.06
CA THR A 16 6.96 63.85 -2.58
C THR A 16 6.94 62.45 -1.99
N VAL A 17 6.68 61.42 -2.81
CA VAL A 17 6.76 60.02 -2.40
C VAL A 17 8.22 59.57 -2.48
N ALA A 18 8.83 59.30 -1.33
CA ALA A 18 10.08 58.55 -1.24
C ALA A 18 9.75 57.10 -0.86
N ALA A 19 10.11 56.15 -1.71
CA ALA A 19 9.81 54.74 -1.45
C ALA A 19 10.67 54.18 -0.30
N ALA A 20 10.04 53.42 0.60
CA ALA A 20 10.77 52.62 1.58
C ALA A 20 11.58 51.51 0.88
N PRO A 21 12.74 51.10 1.41
CA PRO A 21 13.55 50.04 0.81
C PRO A 21 12.76 48.73 0.81
N SER A 22 12.53 48.18 -0.38
CA SER A 22 11.80 46.92 -0.55
C SER A 22 12.61 45.77 0.05
N TYR A 23 12.06 45.08 1.04
CA TYR A 23 12.55 43.76 1.43
C TYR A 23 12.54 42.87 0.19
N HIS A 24 13.73 42.53 -0.32
CA HIS A 24 13.84 41.53 -1.38
C HIS A 24 13.50 40.19 -0.76
N SER A 25 12.27 39.73 -0.99
CA SER A 25 11.93 38.31 -0.88
C SER A 25 12.87 37.56 -1.84
N THR A 26 13.91 36.95 -1.28
CA THR A 26 14.77 35.98 -1.98
C THR A 26 13.94 34.73 -2.22
N ARG A 27 13.11 34.81 -3.25
CA ARG A 27 12.25 33.74 -3.75
C ARG A 27 13.10 32.47 -3.86
N GLN A 28 12.82 31.48 -3.01
CA GLN A 28 13.57 30.23 -3.04
C GLN A 28 13.45 29.59 -4.43
N PRO A 29 14.49 28.85 -4.88
CA PRO A 29 14.43 28.17 -6.17
C PRO A 29 13.25 27.19 -6.20
N ASN A 30 12.60 27.05 -7.36
CA ASN A 30 11.48 26.13 -7.53
C ASN A 30 11.93 24.66 -7.35
N THR A 31 11.86 24.14 -6.12
CA THR A 31 11.83 22.70 -5.85
C THR A 31 10.51 22.16 -6.40
N THR A 32 10.58 21.40 -7.50
CA THR A 32 9.38 20.87 -8.19
C THR A 32 8.89 19.54 -7.61
N THR A 33 9.18 19.32 -6.33
CA THR A 33 8.94 18.12 -5.52
C THR A 33 8.19 18.53 -4.26
N ALA A 34 7.25 17.68 -3.80
CA ALA A 34 6.60 17.89 -2.51
C ALA A 34 7.64 17.93 -1.36
N PRO A 35 7.42 18.74 -0.31
CA PRO A 35 8.20 18.66 0.91
C PRO A 35 8.02 17.29 1.58
N LYS A 36 9.07 16.75 2.19
CA LYS A 36 9.07 15.41 2.80
C LYS A 36 8.96 15.51 4.30
N VAL A 37 8.19 14.61 4.90
CA VAL A 37 8.03 14.51 6.35
C VAL A 37 8.06 13.07 6.83
N ILE A 38 8.60 12.88 8.04
CA ILE A 38 8.40 11.69 8.86
C ILE A 38 7.70 12.15 10.14
N LEU A 39 6.66 11.42 10.55
CA LEU A 39 5.86 11.71 11.74
C LEU A 39 6.22 10.68 12.84
N ASP A 40 6.73 11.16 13.96
CA ASP A 40 7.18 10.39 15.13
C ASP A 40 6.24 10.74 16.31
N ASN A 41 5.44 9.79 16.80
CA ASN A 41 4.39 10.09 17.78
C ASN A 41 3.91 8.87 18.60
N ASP A 42 3.23 9.13 19.72
CA ASP A 42 2.69 8.14 20.64
C ASP A 42 1.20 7.80 20.38
N TRP A 43 0.85 7.67 19.10
CA TRP A 43 -0.50 7.61 18.52
C TRP A 43 -1.60 6.96 19.39
N SER A 44 -2.74 7.65 19.46
CA SER A 44 -3.96 7.19 20.13
C SER A 44 -5.17 7.19 19.19
N THR A 45 -6.35 6.81 19.69
CA THR A 45 -7.64 6.91 18.97
C THR A 45 -7.89 8.31 18.37
N ASN A 46 -7.35 9.37 18.99
CA ASN A 46 -7.60 10.77 18.60
C ASN A 46 -6.38 11.44 17.94
N GLY A 47 -5.15 11.02 18.24
CA GLY A 47 -3.89 11.66 17.79
C GLY A 47 -3.55 11.52 16.31
N PHE A 48 -4.53 11.21 15.45
CA PHE A 48 -4.31 10.94 14.01
C PHE A 48 -4.33 12.17 13.11
N ILE A 49 -4.83 13.30 13.60
CA ILE A 49 -5.05 14.50 12.80
C ILE A 49 -3.75 15.05 12.15
N PRO A 50 -2.55 14.97 12.75
CA PRO A 50 -1.29 15.33 12.08
C PRO A 50 -1.06 14.61 10.74
N ILE A 51 -1.47 13.34 10.64
CA ILE A 51 -1.41 12.55 9.40
C ILE A 51 -2.34 13.17 8.35
N LEU A 52 -3.58 13.48 8.73
CA LEU A 52 -4.57 14.09 7.83
C LEU A 52 -4.14 15.49 7.37
N GLN A 53 -3.60 16.31 8.28
CA GLN A 53 -3.06 17.63 7.96
C GLN A 53 -1.91 17.53 6.96
N ALA A 54 -0.92 16.66 7.19
CA ALA A 54 0.26 16.53 6.33
C ALA A 54 -0.10 16.05 4.90
N VAL A 55 -0.93 15.01 4.80
CA VAL A 55 -1.38 14.48 3.50
C VAL A 55 -2.30 15.47 2.80
N LYS A 56 -3.11 16.26 3.54
CA LYS A 56 -3.97 17.31 2.97
C LYS A 56 -3.17 18.51 2.47
N ALA A 57 -2.08 18.87 3.14
CA ALA A 57 -1.12 19.88 2.69
C ALA A 57 -0.32 19.45 1.44
N GLY A 58 -0.45 18.19 1.01
CA GLY A 58 0.26 17.64 -0.15
C GLY A 58 1.73 17.36 0.11
N TRP A 59 2.12 17.15 1.37
CA TRP A 59 3.46 16.73 1.75
C TRP A 59 3.63 15.22 1.53
N ASP A 60 4.86 14.82 1.22
CA ASP A 60 5.29 13.44 1.00
C ASP A 60 5.59 12.81 2.37
N VAL A 61 4.56 12.19 2.98
CA VAL A 61 4.68 11.48 4.26
C VAL A 61 5.40 10.16 4.02
N LEU A 62 6.72 10.17 4.26
CA LEU A 62 7.57 9.01 4.01
C LEU A 62 7.30 7.88 5.01
N GLY A 63 6.86 8.21 6.22
CA GLY A 63 6.57 7.23 7.25
C GLY A 63 5.94 7.80 8.52
N ILE A 64 5.26 6.90 9.22
CA ILE A 64 4.60 7.09 10.52
C ILE A 64 5.28 6.15 11.52
N LEU A 65 5.82 6.69 12.61
CA LEU A 65 6.62 5.94 13.58
C LEU A 65 5.95 6.02 14.95
N SER A 66 5.92 4.91 15.68
CA SER A 66 5.49 4.93 17.08
C SER A 66 6.66 5.05 18.06
N ASP A 67 6.41 5.79 19.14
CA ASP A 67 7.24 5.81 20.35
C ASP A 67 6.38 5.49 21.59
N THR A 68 6.97 5.55 22.79
CA THR A 68 6.26 5.33 24.05
C THR A 68 6.17 6.64 24.83
N SER A 69 4.95 7.10 25.10
CA SER A 69 4.68 8.21 26.02
C SER A 69 3.29 8.07 26.67
N ASN A 70 2.21 8.48 26.01
CA ASN A 70 0.81 8.27 26.44
C ASN A 70 0.47 6.78 26.60
N THR A 71 1.02 5.91 25.76
CA THR A 71 0.95 4.45 25.89
C THR A 71 2.18 3.77 25.27
N TRP A 72 2.20 2.44 25.22
CA TRP A 72 3.34 1.68 24.69
C TRP A 72 3.45 1.75 23.16
N ALA A 73 4.67 1.85 22.64
CA ALA A 73 4.96 1.95 21.20
C ALA A 73 4.28 0.88 20.31
N LEU A 74 4.11 -0.36 20.81
CA LEU A 74 3.33 -1.40 20.13
C LEU A 74 1.85 -1.03 20.00
N GLN A 75 1.23 -0.58 21.09
CA GLN A 75 -0.16 -0.12 21.11
C GLN A 75 -0.32 1.13 20.24
N CYS A 76 0.59 2.12 20.36
CA CYS A 76 0.63 3.32 19.52
C CYS A 76 0.72 2.96 18.03
N GLY A 77 1.63 2.07 17.65
CA GLY A 77 1.80 1.62 16.27
C GLY A 77 0.53 0.95 15.73
N LEU A 78 -0.18 0.19 16.56
CA LEU A 78 -1.47 -0.41 16.21
C LEU A 78 -2.59 0.64 16.06
N HIS A 79 -2.61 1.71 16.87
CA HIS A 79 -3.55 2.84 16.70
C HIS A 79 -3.29 3.59 15.39
N ALA A 80 -2.03 3.82 15.05
CA ALA A 80 -1.63 4.39 13.76
C ALA A 80 -2.11 3.51 12.58
N LEU A 81 -1.86 2.20 12.63
CA LEU A 81 -2.35 1.27 11.61
C LEU A 81 -3.89 1.26 11.50
N ALA A 82 -4.61 1.24 12.62
CA ALA A 82 -6.07 1.21 12.64
C ALA A 82 -6.68 2.50 12.08
N THR A 83 -6.14 3.64 12.50
CA THR A 83 -6.39 4.96 11.92
C THR A 83 -6.21 4.99 10.41
N LEU A 84 -5.15 4.38 9.88
CA LEU A 84 -4.90 4.30 8.44
C LEU A 84 -5.95 3.42 7.73
N GLU A 85 -6.56 2.44 8.39
CA GLU A 85 -7.70 1.69 7.84
C GLU A 85 -8.98 2.54 7.78
N VAL A 86 -9.28 3.35 8.80
CA VAL A 86 -10.48 4.23 8.85
C VAL A 86 -10.58 5.14 7.62
N GLY A 87 -9.44 5.67 7.15
CA GLY A 87 -9.36 6.57 5.99
C GLY A 87 -9.05 5.92 4.65
N ASP A 88 -8.91 4.59 4.56
CA ASP A 88 -8.37 3.91 3.37
C ASP A 88 -6.94 4.42 3.00
N LEU A 89 -6.16 4.79 4.02
CA LEU A 89 -4.84 5.45 3.97
C LEU A 89 -3.63 4.52 4.16
N GLY A 90 -3.82 3.19 4.25
CA GLY A 90 -2.72 2.19 4.32
C GLY A 90 -1.75 2.14 3.13
N CYS A 91 -1.79 3.14 2.25
CA CYS A 91 -0.74 3.49 1.30
C CYS A 91 0.45 4.21 1.97
N ILE A 92 0.30 4.72 3.20
CA ILE A 92 1.38 5.28 4.01
C ILE A 92 1.95 4.17 4.90
N PRO A 93 3.26 3.89 4.87
CA PRO A 93 3.87 2.86 5.70
C PRO A 93 4.07 3.32 7.15
N ALA A 94 3.95 2.38 8.09
CA ALA A 94 4.16 2.60 9.52
C ALA A 94 5.16 1.61 10.13
N TRP A 95 5.86 2.03 11.19
CA TRP A 95 6.89 1.26 11.90
C TRP A 95 6.71 1.31 13.42
N GLU A 96 7.27 0.29 14.09
CA GLU A 96 7.26 0.09 15.53
C GLU A 96 8.71 0.07 16.07
N GLU A 97 8.91 0.35 17.36
CA GLU A 97 10.09 -0.08 18.09
C GLU A 97 9.72 -0.67 19.47
N VAL A 98 10.40 -1.75 19.87
CA VAL A 98 10.17 -2.42 21.17
C VAL A 98 11.20 -1.94 22.19
N HIS A 99 10.76 -1.14 23.16
CA HIS A 99 11.62 -0.57 24.20
C HIS A 99 11.77 -1.44 25.47
N GLY A 100 12.77 -1.09 26.29
CA GLY A 100 13.00 -1.65 27.62
C GLY A 100 12.52 -0.73 28.76
N VAL A 101 12.85 -1.08 30.01
CA VAL A 101 12.42 -0.34 31.21
C VAL A 101 13.16 1.00 31.36
N LEU A 102 12.41 2.11 31.39
CA LEU A 102 12.92 3.47 31.66
C LEU A 102 12.55 3.95 33.09
N PRO A 103 13.17 5.05 33.60
CA PRO A 103 13.18 5.35 35.03
C PRO A 103 12.02 6.19 35.59
N TRP A 104 11.09 6.70 34.77
CA TRP A 104 9.97 7.54 35.22
C TRP A 104 8.65 6.78 35.17
N GLU A 105 7.91 6.71 36.28
CA GLU A 105 6.76 5.79 36.45
C GLU A 105 5.49 6.17 35.66
N GLY A 106 5.53 7.05 34.65
CA GLY A 106 4.38 7.34 33.77
C GLY A 106 3.90 6.09 33.04
N ALA A 107 4.69 5.63 32.06
CA ALA A 107 4.46 4.35 31.38
C ALA A 107 4.90 3.12 32.23
N PHE A 108 5.61 3.34 33.35
CA PHE A 108 6.31 2.29 34.11
C PHE A 108 5.76 2.03 35.53
N ALA A 109 4.61 2.64 35.88
CA ALA A 109 3.90 2.40 37.13
C ALA A 109 3.44 0.92 37.31
N PRO A 110 2.99 0.52 38.52
CA PRO A 110 2.26 -0.71 38.72
C PRO A 110 1.01 -0.82 37.81
N GLU A 111 0.72 -2.03 37.33
CA GLU A 111 -0.35 -2.30 36.36
C GLU A 111 -1.75 -1.88 36.85
N ASN A 112 -2.35 -0.89 36.18
CA ASN A 112 -3.67 -0.35 36.53
C ASN A 112 -4.82 -1.12 35.85
N SER A 113 -4.98 -2.39 36.26
CA SER A 113 -6.00 -3.32 35.72
C SER A 113 -7.45 -2.80 35.78
N THR A 114 -7.77 -1.85 36.67
CA THR A 114 -9.11 -1.22 36.72
C THR A 114 -9.39 -0.36 35.49
N PHE A 115 -8.44 0.46 35.05
CA PHE A 115 -8.63 1.31 33.87
C PHE A 115 -8.64 0.50 32.58
N GLN A 116 -7.83 -0.57 32.50
CA GLN A 116 -7.89 -1.52 31.38
C GLN A 116 -9.24 -2.25 31.30
N ALA A 117 -9.81 -2.66 32.45
CA ALA A 117 -11.14 -3.29 32.50
C ALA A 117 -12.28 -2.34 32.07
N LEU A 118 -12.06 -1.02 32.10
CA LEU A 118 -12.96 0.00 31.55
C LEU A 118 -12.72 0.28 30.05
N GLY A 119 -11.75 -0.38 29.41
CA GLY A 119 -11.44 -0.24 27.99
C GLY A 119 -10.56 0.96 27.65
N ASN A 120 -9.62 1.31 28.54
CA ASN A 120 -8.57 2.30 28.27
C ASN A 120 -7.27 1.63 27.81
N ASP A 121 -6.32 2.47 27.42
CA ASP A 121 -5.00 2.07 26.96
C ASP A 121 -4.09 1.48 28.06
N PRO A 122 -3.09 0.66 27.67
CA PRO A 122 -2.21 -0.07 28.57
C PRO A 122 -1.11 0.80 29.18
N THR A 123 -1.44 1.90 29.87
CA THR A 123 -0.51 2.94 30.35
C THR A 123 0.54 2.52 31.39
N SER A 124 0.58 1.28 31.88
CA SER A 124 1.60 0.88 32.88
C SER A 124 1.93 -0.62 32.93
N GLY A 125 3.21 -1.04 32.92
CA GLY A 125 3.64 -2.44 33.16
C GLY A 125 4.42 -3.12 32.02
N ASP A 126 3.82 -4.11 31.34
CA ASP A 126 4.47 -4.86 30.24
C ASP A 126 4.35 -4.11 28.90
N PRO A 127 5.48 -3.75 28.24
CA PRO A 127 5.47 -3.01 26.97
C PRO A 127 4.89 -3.77 25.78
N ASN A 128 4.73 -5.09 25.88
CA ASN A 128 4.15 -5.93 24.82
C ASN A 128 2.62 -6.12 24.97
N ARG A 129 2.01 -5.52 25.99
CA ARG A 129 0.62 -5.80 26.38
C ARG A 129 -0.37 -4.89 25.64
N ILE A 130 -1.09 -5.48 24.70
CA ILE A 130 -2.12 -4.82 23.87
C ILE A 130 -3.48 -4.75 24.58
N SER A 131 -4.13 -3.58 24.60
CA SER A 131 -5.49 -3.38 25.12
C SER A 131 -6.51 -3.34 23.98
N LYS A 132 -7.03 -4.51 23.57
CA LYS A 132 -7.94 -4.61 22.41
C LYS A 132 -9.28 -3.87 22.54
N SER A 133 -9.66 -3.47 23.75
CA SER A 133 -10.84 -2.65 24.06
C SER A 133 -10.58 -1.14 24.01
N ALA A 134 -9.32 -0.71 23.90
CA ALA A 134 -8.96 0.70 23.75
C ALA A 134 -9.32 1.22 22.35
N PHE A 135 -8.97 0.47 21.29
CA PHE A 135 -9.25 0.81 19.89
C PHE A 135 -10.75 1.08 19.61
N LYS A 136 -11.15 2.35 19.52
CA LYS A 136 -12.52 2.77 19.16
C LYS A 136 -12.69 2.84 17.63
N GLU A 137 -11.60 3.11 16.94
CA GLU A 137 -11.45 3.06 15.48
C GLU A 137 -11.54 1.63 14.91
N GLY A 138 -11.38 0.62 15.76
CA GLY A 138 -11.31 -0.80 15.39
C GLY A 138 -9.89 -1.37 15.52
N TYR A 139 -9.78 -2.69 15.64
CA TYR A 139 -8.47 -3.34 15.70
C TYR A 139 -7.90 -3.51 14.28
N PRO A 140 -6.61 -3.19 14.02
CA PRO A 140 -6.06 -3.16 12.66
C PRO A 140 -5.93 -4.55 12.05
N ASN A 141 -6.03 -4.61 10.71
CA ASN A 141 -5.90 -5.82 9.90
C ASN A 141 -4.64 -5.78 9.01
N ILE A 142 -4.15 -4.59 8.65
CA ILE A 142 -2.81 -4.33 8.11
C ILE A 142 -1.72 -4.50 9.18
N THR A 143 -0.47 -4.66 8.72
CA THR A 143 0.73 -4.82 9.54
C THR A 143 1.70 -3.64 9.35
N PHE A 144 2.70 -3.53 10.22
CA PHE A 144 3.86 -2.67 10.01
C PHE A 144 4.59 -3.00 8.69
N ALA A 145 5.29 -2.00 8.15
CA ALA A 145 5.79 -2.03 6.78
C ALA A 145 7.09 -2.84 6.59
N SER A 146 7.86 -3.08 7.65
CA SER A 146 9.15 -3.79 7.59
C SER A 146 9.64 -4.15 9.01
N ASP A 147 10.51 -5.16 9.12
CA ASP A 147 11.14 -5.61 10.38
C ASP A 147 12.30 -4.71 10.87
N ILE A 148 12.46 -3.50 10.31
CA ILE A 148 13.46 -2.51 10.75
C ILE A 148 12.85 -1.57 11.80
N SER A 149 13.65 -1.04 12.74
CA SER A 149 13.12 -0.14 13.77
C SER A 149 12.85 1.28 13.22
N ALA A 150 12.01 2.04 13.94
CA ALA A 150 11.76 3.45 13.66
C ALA A 150 13.06 4.28 13.55
N ALA A 151 14.02 4.08 14.46
CA ALA A 151 15.33 4.73 14.43
C ALA A 151 16.20 4.34 13.21
N GLU A 152 16.15 3.09 12.76
CA GLU A 152 16.83 2.67 11.54
C GLU A 152 16.17 3.26 10.28
N PHE A 153 14.84 3.30 10.23
CA PHE A 153 14.09 3.90 9.13
C PHE A 153 14.39 5.39 8.98
N LEU A 154 14.41 6.14 10.09
CA LEU A 154 14.81 7.55 10.15
C LEU A 154 16.17 7.77 9.48
N VAL A 155 17.19 6.99 9.89
CA VAL A 155 18.53 7.07 9.29
C VAL A 155 18.53 6.69 7.81
N GLN A 156 17.77 5.68 7.40
CA GLN A 156 17.67 5.28 5.98
C GLN A 156 17.07 6.39 5.10
N GLN A 157 15.96 7.01 5.49
CA GLN A 157 15.36 8.07 4.67
C GLN A 157 16.17 9.36 4.69
N VAL A 158 16.74 9.75 5.83
CA VAL A 158 17.57 10.98 5.93
C VAL A 158 18.90 10.83 5.18
N ARG A 159 19.46 9.62 5.05
CA ARG A 159 20.56 9.32 4.12
C ARG A 159 20.14 9.41 2.64
N LYS A 160 18.90 9.05 2.33
CA LYS A 160 18.34 8.99 0.97
C LYS A 160 17.92 10.37 0.44
N TYR A 161 17.46 11.26 1.31
CA TYR A 161 16.97 12.61 0.98
C TYR A 161 17.63 13.70 1.87
N PRO A 162 18.97 13.85 1.83
CA PRO A 162 19.70 14.73 2.74
C PRO A 162 19.36 16.21 2.50
N GLY A 163 18.89 16.87 3.55
CA GLY A 163 18.44 18.27 3.56
C GLY A 163 16.97 18.47 3.18
N GLU A 164 16.21 17.41 2.86
CA GLU A 164 14.83 17.52 2.37
C GLU A 164 13.75 17.18 3.41
N ILE A 165 14.05 16.31 4.38
CA ILE A 165 13.05 15.77 5.34
C ILE A 165 12.93 16.66 6.58
N SER A 166 11.75 17.24 6.79
CA SER A 166 11.35 17.74 8.12
C SER A 166 10.97 16.55 9.00
N ILE A 167 11.37 16.57 10.26
CA ILE A 167 10.99 15.56 11.24
C ILE A 167 10.03 16.20 12.25
N TYR A 168 8.82 15.64 12.34
CA TYR A 168 7.82 15.98 13.35
C TYR A 168 7.92 14.98 14.49
N CYS A 169 8.00 15.48 15.73
CA CYS A 169 7.95 14.69 16.94
C CYS A 169 6.87 15.24 17.87
N ALA A 170 5.93 14.39 18.29
CA ALA A 170 4.98 14.74 19.34
C ALA A 170 4.78 13.66 20.42
N GLY A 171 5.57 12.57 20.37
CA GLY A 171 5.81 11.68 21.51
C GLY A 171 7.23 11.84 22.08
N ALA A 172 7.75 10.81 22.75
CA ALA A 172 9.08 10.80 23.35
C ALA A 172 10.20 10.72 22.30
N LEU A 173 11.24 11.54 22.48
CA LEU A 173 12.34 11.72 21.51
C LEU A 173 13.34 10.53 21.41
N THR A 174 12.95 9.35 21.90
CA THR A 174 13.76 8.11 21.92
C THR A 174 14.22 7.70 20.52
N ASN A 175 13.29 7.68 19.55
CA ASN A 175 13.56 7.31 18.16
C ASN A 175 14.59 8.26 17.51
N ILE A 176 14.45 9.57 17.76
CA ILE A 176 15.38 10.60 17.29
C ILE A 176 16.75 10.45 17.92
N ALA A 177 16.80 10.22 19.23
CA ALA A 177 18.04 10.01 19.96
C ALA A 177 18.80 8.78 19.46
N LEU A 178 18.10 7.67 19.22
CA LEU A 178 18.68 6.46 18.67
C LEU A 178 19.17 6.68 17.23
N ALA A 179 18.41 7.37 16.37
CA ALA A 179 18.85 7.73 15.03
C ALA A 179 20.14 8.59 15.03
N VAL A 180 20.26 9.55 15.96
CA VAL A 180 21.49 10.33 16.21
C VAL A 180 22.66 9.45 16.69
N ARG A 181 22.41 8.36 17.43
CA ARG A 181 23.45 7.39 17.83
C ARG A 181 23.84 6.43 16.70
N ILE A 182 22.92 6.09 15.80
CA ILE A 182 23.14 5.17 14.67
C ILE A 182 23.91 5.85 13.53
N ASP A 183 23.67 7.14 13.23
CA ASP A 183 24.47 7.92 12.28
C ASP A 183 24.84 9.31 12.83
N PRO A 184 26.13 9.62 13.04
CA PRO A 184 26.58 10.94 13.49
C PRO A 184 26.37 12.08 12.47
N ASN A 185 25.85 11.79 11.28
CA ASN A 185 25.42 12.78 10.29
C ASN A 185 23.89 12.89 10.18
N PHE A 186 23.11 12.10 10.91
CA PHE A 186 21.65 12.07 10.81
C PHE A 186 21.03 13.45 11.02
N ALA A 187 21.32 14.08 12.17
CA ALA A 187 20.75 15.38 12.52
C ALA A 187 21.10 16.47 11.49
N LYS A 188 22.38 16.58 11.13
CA LYS A 188 22.88 17.44 10.06
C LYS A 188 22.19 17.26 8.70
N ASN A 189 21.80 16.03 8.37
CA ASN A 189 21.20 15.67 7.09
C ASN A 189 19.67 15.76 7.10
N ALA A 190 19.02 15.95 8.24
CA ALA A 190 17.62 16.36 8.28
C ALA A 190 17.49 17.84 7.84
N LYS A 191 16.31 18.23 7.34
CA LYS A 191 15.99 19.64 7.04
C LYS A 191 15.86 20.43 8.33
N GLU A 192 15.11 19.88 9.27
CA GLU A 192 14.78 20.46 10.58
C GLU A 192 14.08 19.44 11.48
N LEU A 193 14.03 19.73 12.77
CA LEU A 193 13.30 18.99 13.79
C LEU A 193 12.23 19.91 14.40
N ILE A 194 10.98 19.45 14.50
CA ILE A 194 9.86 20.16 15.15
C ILE A 194 9.38 19.30 16.31
N ILE A 195 9.28 19.87 17.50
CA ILE A 195 8.97 19.15 18.75
C ILE A 195 7.71 19.77 19.37
N MET A 196 6.66 18.95 19.55
CA MET A 196 5.62 19.20 20.54
C MET A 196 6.21 18.86 21.91
N GLY A 197 6.49 19.89 22.70
CA GLY A 197 6.88 19.73 24.09
C GLY A 197 7.95 20.73 24.57
N GLY A 198 8.21 20.70 25.87
CA GLY A 198 9.10 21.59 26.61
C GLY A 198 8.45 22.94 26.92
N TYR A 199 7.65 23.02 27.99
CA TYR A 199 7.08 24.28 28.48
C TYR A 199 8.09 25.13 29.30
N ILE A 200 8.02 26.46 29.19
CA ILE A 200 8.87 27.43 29.92
C ILE A 200 8.03 28.23 30.94
N ASP A 201 8.63 28.53 32.10
CA ASP A 201 8.08 29.37 33.19
C ASP A 201 6.73 28.94 33.82
N VAL A 202 6.18 27.80 33.39
CA VAL A 202 4.88 27.24 33.87
C VAL A 202 4.90 26.68 35.29
N ASN A 203 6.05 26.55 35.96
CA ASN A 203 6.14 25.81 37.22
C ASN A 203 5.26 26.38 38.36
N LEU A 204 4.99 27.69 38.38
CA LEU A 204 4.05 28.26 39.34
C LEU A 204 2.59 27.86 39.04
N LEU A 205 2.22 27.70 37.76
CA LEU A 205 0.91 27.19 37.36
C LEU A 205 0.76 25.71 37.72
N GLN A 206 1.79 24.90 37.46
CA GLN A 206 1.87 23.50 37.89
C GLN A 206 1.64 23.37 39.41
N ALA A 207 2.32 24.19 40.21
CA ALA A 207 2.31 24.09 41.67
C ALA A 207 1.12 24.75 42.38
N SER A 208 0.32 25.59 41.70
CA SER A 208 -0.80 26.33 42.31
C SER A 208 -2.15 26.20 41.60
N GLY A 209 -2.19 25.46 40.48
CA GLY A 209 -3.39 25.21 39.69
C GLY A 209 -4.32 24.12 40.24
N THR A 210 -5.31 23.76 39.41
CA THR A 210 -6.02 22.47 39.53
C THR A 210 -5.12 21.34 39.00
N THR A 211 -5.48 20.08 39.26
CA THR A 211 -4.77 18.92 38.68
C THR A 211 -4.68 19.04 37.16
N LEU A 212 -5.79 19.37 36.47
CA LEU A 212 -5.80 19.57 35.02
C LEU A 212 -4.89 20.74 34.57
N LEU A 213 -4.85 21.85 35.32
CA LEU A 213 -3.93 22.95 34.98
C LEU A 213 -2.46 22.55 35.17
N ALA A 214 -2.16 21.67 36.13
CA ALA A 214 -0.82 21.10 36.27
C ALA A 214 -0.50 20.10 35.16
N ASP A 215 -1.47 19.28 34.76
CA ASP A 215 -1.39 18.27 33.70
C ASP A 215 -1.07 18.93 32.36
N ILE A 216 -1.91 19.86 31.88
CA ILE A 216 -1.71 20.53 30.59
C ILE A 216 -0.50 21.46 30.53
N ASN A 217 0.13 21.76 31.67
CA ASN A 217 1.38 22.53 31.75
C ASN A 217 2.58 21.65 32.17
N SER A 218 2.43 20.33 32.23
CA SER A 218 3.53 19.37 32.38
C SER A 218 3.84 18.75 31.02
N ASP A 219 5.03 18.17 30.88
CA ASP A 219 5.49 17.67 29.58
C ASP A 219 5.80 16.18 29.62
N ILE A 220 4.80 15.35 29.32
CA ILE A 220 4.97 13.89 29.38
C ILE A 220 6.05 13.40 28.41
N ASN A 221 6.11 13.97 27.21
CA ASN A 221 7.04 13.57 26.14
C ASN A 221 8.50 13.76 26.53
N LEU A 222 8.85 14.95 27.04
CA LEU A 222 10.22 15.23 27.46
C LEU A 222 10.54 14.64 28.85
N MET A 223 9.53 14.30 29.67
CA MET A 223 9.70 13.63 30.98
C MET A 223 9.84 12.10 30.90
N ILE A 224 9.31 11.45 29.86
CA ILE A 224 9.46 10.01 29.63
C ILE A 224 10.90 9.65 29.22
N ASP A 225 11.51 10.41 28.30
CA ASP A 225 12.93 10.27 27.95
C ASP A 225 13.68 11.63 27.88
N PRO A 226 14.08 12.20 29.05
CA PRO A 226 14.91 13.39 29.09
C PRO A 226 16.30 13.18 28.50
N GLU A 227 16.87 11.96 28.57
CA GLU A 227 18.16 11.62 28.00
C GLU A 227 18.11 11.59 26.46
N GLY A 228 17.05 11.04 25.87
CA GLY A 228 16.79 11.12 24.44
C GLY A 228 16.57 12.55 23.99
N THR A 229 15.75 13.29 24.74
CA THR A 229 15.55 14.74 24.57
C THR A 229 16.88 15.51 24.59
N LYS A 230 17.77 15.20 25.54
CA LYS A 230 19.12 15.79 25.65
C LYS A 230 19.98 15.50 24.43
N ILE A 231 19.91 14.28 23.90
CA ILE A 231 20.62 13.87 22.68
C ILE A 231 20.07 14.64 21.47
N ALA A 232 18.75 14.72 21.31
CA ALA A 232 18.11 15.43 20.20
C ALA A 232 18.40 16.95 20.24
N LEU A 233 18.23 17.60 21.40
CA LEU A 233 18.47 19.04 21.58
C LEU A 233 19.95 19.45 21.48
N THR A 234 20.90 18.52 21.60
CA THR A 234 22.35 18.80 21.42
C THR A 234 22.91 18.32 20.09
N ALA A 235 22.14 17.58 19.28
CA ALA A 235 22.53 17.12 17.96
C ALA A 235 22.59 18.26 16.92
N ASP A 236 23.27 18.05 15.79
CA ASP A 236 23.65 19.14 14.89
C ASP A 236 22.59 19.55 13.83
N PHE A 237 21.30 19.33 14.13
CA PHE A 237 20.13 19.72 13.33
C PHE A 237 20.21 21.18 12.82
N PRO A 238 19.93 21.46 11.53
CA PRO A 238 20.03 22.82 10.97
C PRO A 238 19.05 23.83 11.59
N ASN A 239 17.86 23.36 11.97
CA ASN A 239 16.84 24.13 12.69
C ASN A 239 16.11 23.18 13.67
N ILE A 240 15.82 23.67 14.87
CA ILE A 240 15.00 22.98 15.88
C ILE A 240 13.89 23.95 16.26
N THR A 241 12.63 23.54 16.15
CA THR A 241 11.45 24.35 16.49
C THR A 241 10.69 23.74 17.66
N ILE A 242 10.34 24.57 18.64
CA ILE A 242 9.60 24.21 19.86
C ILE A 242 8.26 24.95 19.87
N THR A 243 7.14 24.24 20.07
CA THR A 243 5.77 24.77 19.91
C THR A 243 4.97 24.88 21.21
N SER A 244 5.41 24.25 22.29
CA SER A 244 4.71 24.11 23.59
C SER A 244 3.97 25.34 24.12
N ALA A 245 4.53 26.55 24.06
CA ALA A 245 3.84 27.73 24.61
C ALA A 245 2.55 28.13 23.86
N VAL A 246 2.29 27.59 22.65
CA VAL A 246 1.05 27.81 21.91
C VAL A 246 0.12 26.60 21.83
N THR A 247 0.59 25.40 22.16
CA THR A 247 -0.21 24.16 22.07
C THR A 247 -1.42 24.18 23.01
N ASN A 248 -1.34 24.92 24.12
CA ASN A 248 -2.45 25.14 25.06
C ASN A 248 -3.47 26.22 24.64
N THR A 249 -3.36 26.81 23.44
CA THR A 249 -4.22 27.97 23.05
C THR A 249 -5.53 27.60 22.37
N ILE A 250 -5.69 26.35 21.88
CA ILE A 250 -6.86 25.93 21.09
C ILE A 250 -7.54 24.72 21.79
N PRO A 251 -8.53 24.95 22.67
CA PRO A 251 -9.23 23.89 23.38
C PRO A 251 -10.21 23.13 22.46
N VAL A 252 -10.36 21.81 22.65
CA VAL A 252 -11.41 21.05 21.96
C VAL A 252 -12.76 21.37 22.61
N THR A 253 -13.59 22.17 21.95
CA THR A 253 -14.90 22.60 22.47
C THR A 253 -16.06 21.77 21.91
N GLN A 254 -17.18 21.71 22.61
CA GLN A 254 -18.41 21.11 22.06
C GLN A 254 -18.90 21.86 20.81
N GLU A 255 -18.73 23.18 20.76
CA GLU A 255 -19.10 23.99 19.57
C GLU A 255 -18.25 23.61 18.34
N PHE A 256 -16.96 23.32 18.54
CA PHE A 256 -16.11 22.74 17.50
C PHE A 256 -16.58 21.35 17.08
N LEU A 257 -16.94 20.45 18.02
CA LEU A 257 -17.42 19.10 17.70
C LEU A 257 -18.78 19.11 16.97
N ASP A 258 -19.67 20.05 17.32
CA ASP A 258 -20.99 20.24 16.71
C ASP A 258 -20.86 20.76 15.25
N ASP A 259 -19.93 21.67 14.97
CA ASP A 259 -19.57 22.13 13.60
C ASP A 259 -18.85 21.02 12.82
N LEU A 260 -17.89 20.34 13.46
CA LEU A 260 -17.11 19.25 12.88
C LEU A 260 -18.00 18.17 12.25
N ILE A 261 -19.06 17.76 12.96
CA ILE A 261 -19.94 16.66 12.55
C ILE A 261 -20.96 17.04 11.47
N GLU A 262 -21.12 18.33 11.11
CA GLU A 262 -21.93 18.73 9.95
C GLU A 262 -21.44 18.07 8.64
N VAL A 263 -20.16 17.68 8.56
CA VAL A 263 -19.57 16.93 7.45
C VAL A 263 -19.28 15.48 7.88
N GLU A 264 -20.34 14.68 7.97
CA GLU A 264 -20.29 13.26 8.38
C GLU A 264 -19.38 12.38 7.49
N ASN A 265 -18.26 11.93 8.05
CA ASN A 265 -17.36 10.94 7.47
C ASN A 265 -16.78 10.02 8.59
N PRO A 266 -16.01 8.97 8.28
CA PRO A 266 -15.48 8.06 9.30
C PRO A 266 -14.63 8.74 10.39
N TYR A 267 -13.80 9.72 10.02
CA TYR A 267 -12.96 10.46 10.97
C TYR A 267 -13.74 11.51 11.76
N THR A 268 -14.69 12.24 11.17
CA THR A 268 -15.50 13.20 11.94
C THR A 268 -16.40 12.50 12.96
N ARG A 269 -16.98 11.34 12.63
CA ARG A 269 -17.69 10.51 13.63
C ARG A 269 -16.75 9.96 14.70
N LEU A 270 -15.60 9.39 14.32
CA LEU A 270 -14.61 8.87 15.27
C LEU A 270 -14.17 9.95 16.27
N TYR A 271 -13.86 11.16 15.79
CA TYR A 271 -13.43 12.24 16.66
C TYR A 271 -14.60 12.82 17.48
N HIS A 272 -15.77 13.04 16.88
CA HIS A 272 -16.97 13.50 17.60
C HIS A 272 -17.37 12.55 18.74
N ASP A 273 -17.34 11.23 18.52
CA ASP A 273 -17.82 10.25 19.48
C ASP A 273 -16.81 9.93 20.60
N TYR A 274 -15.52 10.26 20.42
CA TYR A 274 -14.42 9.85 21.32
C TYR A 274 -13.37 10.91 21.68
N ALA A 275 -13.48 12.16 21.22
CA ALA A 275 -12.58 13.25 21.63
C ALA A 275 -12.76 13.62 23.11
N ASP A 276 -11.65 13.92 23.81
CA ASP A 276 -11.68 14.44 25.17
C ASP A 276 -11.62 15.98 25.16
N THR A 277 -12.73 16.61 25.55
CA THR A 277 -12.87 18.07 25.66
C THR A 277 -12.15 18.66 26.89
N SER A 278 -11.46 17.83 27.68
CA SER A 278 -10.58 18.26 28.77
C SER A 278 -9.24 18.83 28.27
N PHE A 279 -8.82 18.49 27.05
CA PHE A 279 -7.50 18.79 26.49
C PHE A 279 -7.59 19.68 25.24
N PRO A 280 -6.52 20.44 24.90
CA PRO A 280 -6.43 21.22 23.67
C PRO A 280 -5.70 20.46 22.55
N PHE A 281 -5.74 21.02 21.33
CA PHE A 281 -5.08 20.49 20.14
C PHE A 281 -3.54 20.65 20.19
N TRP A 282 -2.85 19.78 20.94
CA TRP A 282 -1.41 19.84 21.14
C TRP A 282 -0.60 19.50 19.88
N ASP A 283 -0.81 18.30 19.38
CA ASP A 283 -0.14 17.70 18.23
C ASP A 283 -0.46 18.45 16.95
N GLU A 284 -1.75 18.74 16.77
CA GLU A 284 -2.31 19.32 15.57
C GLU A 284 -1.91 20.79 15.39
N THR A 285 -1.72 21.51 16.49
CA THR A 285 -1.10 22.84 16.49
C THR A 285 0.36 22.76 16.04
N THR A 286 1.11 21.76 16.53
CA THR A 286 2.51 21.54 16.16
C THR A 286 2.65 21.15 14.69
N ALA A 287 1.76 20.29 14.20
CA ALA A 287 1.70 19.89 12.79
C ALA A 287 1.29 21.07 11.90
N ALA A 288 0.31 21.89 12.29
CA ALA A 288 -0.05 23.10 11.56
C ALA A 288 1.12 24.09 11.45
N ILE A 289 1.88 24.30 12.53
CA ILE A 289 3.07 25.17 12.55
C ILE A 289 4.18 24.64 11.60
N MET A 290 4.38 23.32 11.53
CA MET A 290 5.33 22.71 10.57
C MET A 290 4.88 22.89 9.12
N LEU A 291 3.60 22.62 8.84
CA LEU A 291 3.05 22.56 7.49
C LEU A 291 2.83 23.96 6.88
N ASP A 292 2.49 24.93 7.73
CA ASP A 292 2.33 26.35 7.38
C ASP A 292 2.96 27.26 8.46
N PRO A 293 4.29 27.47 8.43
CA PRO A 293 4.98 28.36 9.37
C PRO A 293 4.51 29.83 9.34
N SER A 294 3.64 30.20 8.40
CA SER A 294 3.02 31.52 8.32
C SER A 294 1.87 31.72 9.33
N VAL A 295 1.48 30.70 10.10
CA VAL A 295 0.59 30.87 11.27
C VAL A 295 1.31 31.43 12.50
N VAL A 296 2.66 31.38 12.56
CA VAL A 296 3.44 31.89 13.70
C VAL A 296 3.48 33.42 13.66
N THR A 297 2.90 34.06 14.68
CA THR A 297 2.85 35.53 14.82
C THR A 297 3.94 36.06 15.74
N ASN A 298 4.37 35.30 16.75
CA ASN A 298 5.49 35.63 17.63
C ASN A 298 6.36 34.41 17.92
N SER A 299 7.68 34.57 17.83
CA SER A 299 8.68 33.55 18.17
C SER A 299 10.04 34.19 18.47
N THR A 300 10.92 33.45 19.16
CA THR A 300 12.27 33.91 19.51
C THR A 300 13.31 32.80 19.34
N LYS A 301 14.60 33.15 19.48
CA LYS A 301 15.71 32.20 19.50
C LYS A 301 16.57 32.33 20.76
N PHE A 302 16.86 31.20 21.38
CA PHE A 302 17.74 31.05 22.54
C PHE A 302 18.35 29.65 22.59
N TYR A 303 19.30 29.42 23.50
CA TYR A 303 19.92 28.11 23.68
C TYR A 303 19.07 27.31 24.66
N LEU A 304 18.74 26.07 24.33
CA LEU A 304 17.90 25.21 25.19
C LEU A 304 18.70 24.02 25.72
N ASP A 305 18.34 23.60 26.92
CA ASP A 305 18.80 22.36 27.55
C ASP A 305 17.62 21.66 28.26
N VAL A 306 17.80 20.39 28.63
CA VAL A 306 16.86 19.61 29.47
C VAL A 306 17.58 19.05 30.70
N ASP A 307 16.87 19.00 31.84
CA ASP A 307 17.38 18.41 33.08
C ASP A 307 17.21 16.89 33.09
N THR A 308 18.31 16.16 33.04
CA THR A 308 18.38 14.68 33.06
C THR A 308 18.87 14.15 34.43
N SER A 309 18.76 14.94 35.49
CA SER A 309 19.18 14.54 36.84
C SER A 309 18.04 13.83 37.57
N TYR A 310 18.11 12.50 37.73
CA TYR A 310 17.08 11.70 38.44
C TYR A 310 16.71 12.17 39.86
N ALA A 311 17.58 12.96 40.50
CA ALA A 311 17.33 13.52 41.83
C ALA A 311 16.76 14.96 41.80
N SER A 312 16.46 15.49 40.61
CA SER A 312 15.93 16.84 40.41
C SER A 312 14.40 16.85 40.47
N PRO A 313 13.77 17.83 41.14
CA PRO A 313 12.34 18.10 41.01
C PRO A 313 11.96 18.67 39.62
N SER A 314 12.94 18.90 38.75
CA SER A 314 12.79 19.40 37.39
C SER A 314 13.18 18.39 36.30
N TYR A 315 13.33 17.11 36.64
CA TYR A 315 13.65 16.06 35.66
C TYR A 315 12.67 16.07 34.46
N GLY A 316 13.18 16.20 33.24
CA GLY A 316 12.41 16.38 32.00
C GLY A 316 12.00 17.83 31.67
N ASN A 317 12.05 18.76 32.63
CA ASN A 317 11.82 20.18 32.34
C ASN A 317 13.00 20.77 31.56
N ILE A 318 12.68 21.73 30.69
CA ILE A 318 13.65 22.46 29.87
C ILE A 318 14.15 23.74 30.55
N HIS A 319 15.35 24.17 30.16
CA HIS A 319 16.00 25.40 30.64
C HIS A 319 16.51 26.23 29.47
N ALA A 320 16.06 27.49 29.40
CA ALA A 320 16.46 28.44 28.36
C ALA A 320 17.63 29.33 28.82
N TYR A 321 18.61 29.51 27.92
CA TYR A 321 19.83 30.28 28.16
C TYR A 321 20.04 31.33 27.08
N GLN A 322 20.37 32.55 27.51
CA GLN A 322 21.06 33.51 26.65
C GLN A 322 22.47 33.01 26.34
N LYS A 323 22.98 33.30 25.14
CA LYS A 323 24.25 32.77 24.61
C LYS A 323 25.46 32.93 25.55
N ASP A 324 25.55 34.05 26.26
CA ASP A 324 26.68 34.32 27.17
C ASP A 324 26.56 33.59 28.53
N LEU A 325 25.37 33.09 28.87
CA LEU A 325 25.05 32.35 30.08
C LEU A 325 24.97 30.82 29.86
N ALA A 326 24.96 30.37 28.60
CA ALA A 326 24.89 28.95 28.25
C ALA A 326 26.08 28.15 28.83
N PRO A 327 25.84 26.98 29.47
CA PRO A 327 26.89 26.12 30.00
C PRO A 327 27.95 25.71 28.96
N LYS A 328 29.13 26.36 29.00
CA LYS A 328 30.23 26.19 28.02
C LYS A 328 30.85 24.79 27.93
N ALA A 329 30.46 23.87 28.81
CA ALA A 329 30.85 22.46 28.78
C ALA A 329 29.86 21.57 28.00
N GLN A 330 28.70 22.12 27.59
CA GLN A 330 27.64 21.42 26.87
C GLN A 330 27.50 21.96 25.44
N ALA A 331 27.17 21.09 24.48
CA ALA A 331 26.99 21.44 23.07
C ALA A 331 25.55 21.94 22.78
N LEU A 332 25.07 22.92 23.56
CA LEU A 332 23.69 23.41 23.42
C LEU A 332 23.44 24.04 22.04
N ARG A 333 22.26 23.78 21.49
CA ARG A 333 21.80 24.33 20.21
C ARG A 333 20.90 25.54 20.43
N GLU A 334 20.87 26.41 19.44
CA GLU A 334 19.94 27.54 19.39
C GLU A 334 18.62 27.07 18.76
N VAL A 335 17.53 27.08 19.54
CA VAL A 335 16.19 26.63 19.11
C VAL A 335 15.32 27.83 18.71
N ASN A 336 14.29 27.56 17.90
CA ASN A 336 13.23 28.51 17.57
C ASN A 336 11.99 28.21 18.42
N TYR A 337 11.70 29.05 19.40
CA TYR A 337 10.59 28.85 20.33
C TYR A 337 9.40 29.74 19.95
N VAL A 338 8.23 29.13 19.71
CA VAL A 338 6.99 29.82 19.32
C VAL A 338 6.23 30.31 20.54
N PHE A 339 5.78 31.57 20.52
CA PHE A 339 5.02 32.19 21.62
C PHE A 339 3.58 32.55 21.26
N GLU A 340 3.30 32.89 20.00
CA GLU A 340 1.96 33.26 19.54
C GLU A 340 1.70 32.71 18.12
N ILE A 341 0.45 32.34 17.85
CA ILE A 341 -0.04 31.86 16.55
C ILE A 341 -1.38 32.51 16.18
N ASP A 342 -1.70 32.43 14.89
CA ASP A 342 -3.04 32.64 14.32
C ASP A 342 -3.94 31.43 14.64
N ALA A 343 -4.52 31.42 15.85
CA ALA A 343 -5.28 30.29 16.38
C ALA A 343 -6.52 29.93 15.54
N GLU A 344 -7.29 30.92 15.09
CA GLU A 344 -8.48 30.72 14.23
C GLU A 344 -8.11 29.97 12.93
N ARG A 345 -6.97 30.32 12.31
CA ARG A 345 -6.47 29.68 11.10
C ARG A 345 -5.95 28.26 11.34
N VAL A 346 -5.42 27.97 12.52
CA VAL A 346 -5.00 26.61 12.91
C VAL A 346 -6.23 25.73 13.17
N GLU A 347 -7.23 26.23 13.91
CA GLU A 347 -8.49 25.52 14.19
C GLU A 347 -9.27 25.21 12.90
N GLU A 348 -9.35 26.15 11.95
CA GLU A 348 -9.91 25.90 10.62
C GLU A 348 -9.09 24.89 9.80
N ALA A 349 -7.76 24.88 9.91
CA ALA A 349 -6.93 23.87 9.24
C ALA A 349 -7.18 22.46 9.80
N ILE A 350 -7.37 22.34 11.12
CA ILE A 350 -7.71 21.10 11.84
C ILE A 350 -9.09 20.60 11.42
N LYS A 351 -10.12 21.44 11.57
CA LYS A 351 -11.51 21.14 11.15
C LYS A 351 -11.55 20.73 9.68
N SER A 352 -10.89 21.47 8.80
CA SER A 352 -10.85 21.14 7.38
C SER A 352 -10.14 19.81 7.11
N ALA A 353 -9.09 19.44 7.84
CA ALA A 353 -8.40 18.16 7.70
C ALA A 353 -9.31 16.97 8.06
N LEU A 354 -10.09 17.10 9.13
CA LEU A 354 -11.08 16.10 9.56
C LEU A 354 -12.31 16.03 8.66
N GLN A 355 -12.94 17.16 8.32
CA GLN A 355 -14.16 17.22 7.49
C GLN A 355 -13.92 16.75 6.05
N TYR A 356 -12.75 17.08 5.48
CA TYR A 356 -12.40 16.79 4.08
C TYR A 356 -11.07 16.04 3.98
N PRO A 357 -11.01 14.79 4.49
CA PRO A 357 -9.78 14.01 4.59
C PRO A 357 -9.30 13.57 3.20
N PRO A 358 -7.98 13.42 2.99
CA PRO A 358 -7.44 12.87 1.76
C PRO A 358 -7.69 11.36 1.68
N ILE A 359 -8.39 10.89 0.64
CA ILE A 359 -8.64 9.47 0.39
C ILE A 359 -7.67 8.95 -0.69
N CYS A 360 -7.00 7.81 -0.45
CA CYS A 360 -5.92 7.29 -1.30
C CYS A 360 -6.39 6.55 -2.59
N LYS A 361 -7.58 6.89 -3.14
CA LYS A 361 -8.30 6.03 -4.10
C LYS A 361 -8.87 6.72 -5.34
N THR A 362 -8.42 6.25 -6.50
CA THR A 362 -8.97 6.57 -7.83
C THR A 362 -8.56 5.52 -8.86
N GLY A 363 -9.18 5.55 -10.03
CA GLY A 363 -9.13 4.46 -11.00
C GLY A 363 -7.81 4.30 -11.78
N CYS A 364 -7.79 3.26 -12.60
CA CYS A 364 -6.60 2.75 -13.28
C CYS A 364 -6.72 2.83 -14.81
N ALA A 365 -5.61 2.67 -15.52
CA ALA A 365 -5.57 2.58 -16.98
C ALA A 365 -6.03 1.18 -17.43
N GLY A 366 -7.29 0.87 -17.16
CA GLY A 366 -7.95 -0.37 -17.59
C GLY A 366 -8.14 -0.44 -19.10
N VAL A 367 -8.45 -1.63 -19.61
CA VAL A 367 -8.69 -1.84 -21.05
C VAL A 367 -9.83 -0.98 -21.58
N SER A 368 -10.92 -0.82 -20.81
CA SER A 368 -12.04 0.08 -21.12
C SER A 368 -11.67 1.56 -21.07
N GLY A 369 -10.60 1.95 -20.35
CA GLY A 369 -10.02 3.28 -20.43
C GLY A 369 -9.14 3.44 -21.67
N LEU A 370 -8.06 2.67 -21.74
CA LEU A 370 -7.04 2.76 -22.80
C LEU A 370 -7.63 2.62 -24.21
N THR A 371 -8.61 1.73 -24.40
CA THR A 371 -9.20 1.53 -25.74
C THR A 371 -10.15 2.66 -26.13
N THR A 372 -10.95 3.21 -25.19
CA THR A 372 -11.76 4.42 -25.46
C THR A 372 -10.89 5.65 -25.72
N ALA A 373 -9.79 5.83 -24.97
CA ALA A 373 -8.81 6.86 -25.25
C ALA A 373 -8.22 6.72 -26.67
N LEU A 374 -7.86 5.50 -27.08
CA LEU A 374 -7.28 5.24 -28.40
C LEU A 374 -8.30 5.46 -29.52
N LEU A 375 -9.58 5.16 -29.31
CA LEU A 375 -10.66 5.50 -30.24
C LEU A 375 -10.87 7.01 -30.40
N LEU A 376 -10.76 7.78 -29.31
CA LEU A 376 -10.83 9.24 -29.36
C LEU A 376 -9.59 9.84 -30.06
N ALA A 377 -8.39 9.34 -29.77
CA ALA A 377 -7.16 9.72 -30.45
C ALA A 377 -7.16 9.35 -31.95
N LYS A 378 -7.71 8.18 -32.32
CA LYS A 378 -7.96 7.78 -33.73
C LYS A 378 -8.91 8.74 -34.46
N LYS A 379 -9.74 9.54 -33.75
CA LYS A 379 -10.61 10.59 -34.32
C LYS A 379 -9.96 11.99 -34.34
N GLY A 380 -8.71 12.13 -33.88
CA GLY A 380 -7.97 13.40 -33.89
C GLY A 380 -8.21 14.30 -32.67
N HIS A 381 -8.94 13.85 -31.65
CA HIS A 381 -9.11 14.60 -30.41
C HIS A 381 -7.80 14.65 -29.61
N HIS A 382 -7.55 15.77 -28.91
CA HIS A 382 -6.49 15.80 -27.90
C HIS A 382 -6.94 14.99 -26.70
N VAL A 383 -6.23 13.89 -26.41
CA VAL A 383 -6.54 13.02 -25.28
C VAL A 383 -5.42 13.09 -24.25
N THR A 384 -5.79 13.28 -22.98
CA THR A 384 -4.90 12.95 -21.87
C THR A 384 -5.44 11.70 -21.19
N VAL A 385 -4.65 10.63 -21.13
CA VAL A 385 -4.92 9.51 -20.22
C VAL A 385 -4.19 9.79 -18.93
N ILE A 386 -4.95 9.88 -17.87
CA ILE A 386 -4.52 10.10 -16.51
C ILE A 386 -4.91 8.72 -15.85
N ALA A 387 -4.12 8.10 -14.96
CA ALA A 387 -4.46 6.87 -14.20
C ALA A 387 -3.59 6.63 -12.93
N LYS A 388 -4.14 5.98 -11.88
CA LYS A 388 -3.43 5.59 -10.64
C LYS A 388 -2.46 4.47 -10.95
N HIS A 389 -3.01 3.31 -11.33
CA HIS A 389 -2.25 2.16 -11.81
C HIS A 389 -2.18 2.13 -13.33
N MET A 390 -1.03 1.75 -13.87
CA MET A 390 -0.67 1.74 -15.30
C MET A 390 -0.30 0.34 -15.78
N PRO A 391 -0.33 0.07 -17.10
CA PRO A 391 0.19 -1.18 -17.65
C PRO A 391 1.65 -1.40 -17.24
N GLY A 392 1.89 -2.49 -16.52
CA GLY A 392 3.14 -2.78 -15.80
C GLY A 392 2.86 -3.13 -14.33
N ASP A 393 1.88 -2.46 -13.71
CA ASP A 393 1.51 -2.69 -12.32
C ASP A 393 0.68 -3.95 -12.12
N TYR A 394 0.74 -4.48 -10.89
CA TYR A 394 -0.19 -5.48 -10.37
C TYR A 394 -0.71 -5.02 -9.01
N ASP A 395 -1.96 -4.57 -8.98
CA ASP A 395 -2.65 -4.09 -7.78
C ASP A 395 -4.12 -4.58 -7.77
N ILE A 396 -4.72 -4.73 -6.59
CA ILE A 396 -6.07 -5.29 -6.43
C ILE A 396 -7.19 -4.36 -6.92
N GLU A 397 -6.97 -3.04 -6.91
CA GLU A 397 -7.86 -2.03 -7.52
C GLU A 397 -7.75 -2.03 -9.06
N TYR A 398 -6.68 -2.61 -9.62
CA TYR A 398 -6.41 -2.65 -11.06
C TYR A 398 -6.78 -3.99 -11.70
N ALA A 399 -8.04 -4.16 -12.11
CA ALA A 399 -8.55 -5.45 -12.60
C ALA A 399 -7.88 -6.00 -13.89
N SER A 400 -7.44 -5.14 -14.82
CA SER A 400 -7.12 -5.58 -16.19
C SER A 400 -5.86 -6.48 -16.35
N PRO A 401 -4.74 -6.31 -15.61
CA PRO A 401 -3.58 -7.21 -15.72
C PRO A 401 -3.84 -8.64 -15.23
N TRP A 402 -4.77 -8.81 -14.28
CA TRP A 402 -5.20 -10.10 -13.73
C TRP A 402 -6.12 -10.89 -14.67
N ALA A 403 -6.75 -10.21 -15.65
CA ALA A 403 -7.62 -10.85 -16.61
C ALA A 403 -6.86 -11.88 -17.49
N GLY A 404 -7.58 -12.90 -17.97
CA GLY A 404 -6.99 -14.04 -18.68
C GLY A 404 -6.09 -13.67 -19.86
N ALA A 405 -6.58 -13.07 -20.95
CA ALA A 405 -7.99 -12.82 -21.28
C ALA A 405 -8.33 -13.43 -22.66
N ASN A 406 -9.62 -13.59 -22.97
CA ASN A 406 -10.06 -14.15 -24.25
C ASN A 406 -11.39 -13.55 -24.73
N TYR A 407 -11.85 -13.95 -25.91
CA TYR A 407 -13.16 -13.59 -26.43
C TYR A 407 -14.16 -14.76 -26.29
N LEU A 408 -15.00 -14.71 -25.24
CA LEU A 408 -16.10 -15.63 -25.02
C LEU A 408 -17.41 -14.82 -24.94
N PRO A 409 -18.27 -14.88 -25.98
CA PRO A 409 -19.51 -14.10 -25.99
C PRO A 409 -20.55 -14.65 -25.00
N VAL A 410 -20.80 -13.91 -23.93
CA VAL A 410 -21.70 -14.31 -22.82
C VAL A 410 -22.96 -13.43 -22.74
N SER A 411 -23.09 -12.43 -23.61
CA SER A 411 -24.29 -11.59 -23.70
C SER A 411 -25.52 -12.35 -24.19
N LYS A 412 -26.67 -12.00 -23.63
CA LYS A 412 -27.98 -12.54 -24.04
C LYS A 412 -28.44 -11.90 -25.36
N PRO A 413 -29.09 -12.65 -26.28
CA PRO A 413 -29.58 -12.10 -27.55
C PRO A 413 -30.52 -10.90 -27.37
N ASN A 414 -30.44 -9.95 -28.31
CA ASN A 414 -31.21 -8.71 -28.35
C ASN A 414 -30.93 -7.77 -27.15
N THR A 415 -29.66 -7.66 -26.74
CA THR A 415 -29.20 -6.71 -25.73
C THR A 415 -28.10 -5.81 -26.28
N ASP A 416 -27.90 -4.62 -25.69
CA ASP A 416 -26.82 -3.72 -26.11
C ASP A 416 -25.43 -4.37 -25.93
N PHE A 417 -25.26 -5.18 -24.87
CA PHE A 417 -24.07 -5.99 -24.64
C PHE A 417 -23.79 -6.95 -25.82
N GLN A 418 -24.82 -7.56 -26.43
CA GLN A 418 -24.67 -8.34 -27.65
C GLN A 418 -24.15 -7.51 -28.83
N SER A 419 -24.65 -6.28 -28.98
CA SER A 419 -24.15 -5.36 -30.01
C SER A 419 -22.68 -5.01 -29.79
N TRP A 420 -22.27 -4.87 -28.53
CA TRP A 420 -20.90 -4.51 -28.14
C TRP A 420 -19.91 -5.66 -28.29
N GLU A 421 -20.28 -6.89 -27.93
CA GLU A 421 -19.44 -8.07 -28.20
C GLU A 421 -19.26 -8.27 -29.72
N LYS A 422 -20.37 -8.24 -30.47
CA LYS A 422 -20.37 -8.35 -31.94
C LYS A 422 -19.55 -7.27 -32.63
N ALA A 423 -19.54 -6.04 -32.11
CA ALA A 423 -18.72 -4.93 -32.63
C ALA A 423 -17.26 -4.99 -32.19
N THR A 424 -16.93 -5.75 -31.14
CA THR A 424 -15.56 -5.90 -30.63
C THR A 424 -14.77 -6.94 -31.42
N TRP A 425 -15.42 -8.02 -31.87
CA TRP A 425 -14.76 -9.11 -32.59
C TRP A 425 -13.90 -8.65 -33.80
N PRO A 426 -14.36 -7.80 -34.74
CA PRO A 426 -13.60 -7.53 -35.97
C PRO A 426 -12.24 -6.86 -35.75
N GLU A 427 -12.09 -6.01 -34.72
CA GLU A 427 -10.79 -5.40 -34.39
C GLU A 427 -9.91 -6.37 -33.59
N LEU A 428 -10.47 -7.23 -32.73
CA LEU A 428 -9.71 -8.33 -32.11
C LEU A 428 -9.20 -9.34 -33.14
N GLU A 429 -10.01 -9.67 -34.15
CA GLU A 429 -9.65 -10.51 -35.29
C GLU A 429 -8.54 -9.85 -36.13
N ARG A 430 -8.65 -8.55 -36.38
CA ARG A 430 -7.61 -7.77 -37.09
C ARG A 430 -6.30 -7.71 -36.30
N LEU A 431 -6.34 -7.55 -34.98
CA LEU A 431 -5.15 -7.54 -34.13
C LEU A 431 -4.46 -8.91 -34.13
N ALA A 432 -5.22 -9.99 -33.95
CA ALA A 432 -4.71 -11.36 -33.96
C ALA A 432 -4.12 -11.81 -35.32
N ARG A 433 -4.49 -11.12 -36.40
CA ARG A 433 -4.10 -11.43 -37.78
C ARG A 433 -2.96 -10.53 -38.29
N ASP A 434 -3.05 -9.23 -38.02
CA ASP A 434 -2.26 -8.19 -38.70
C ASP A 434 -1.34 -7.40 -37.76
N VAL A 435 -1.43 -7.58 -36.43
CA VAL A 435 -0.68 -6.78 -35.43
C VAL A 435 -0.11 -7.70 -34.32
N PRO A 436 0.88 -8.56 -34.61
CA PRO A 436 1.43 -9.51 -33.64
C PRO A 436 2.04 -8.82 -32.40
N GLU A 437 2.54 -7.59 -32.53
CA GLU A 437 3.06 -6.80 -31.41
C GLU A 437 1.99 -6.34 -30.41
N ALA A 438 0.69 -6.52 -30.72
CA ALA A 438 -0.40 -6.30 -29.78
C ALA A 438 -0.56 -7.45 -28.76
N GLY A 439 0.14 -8.57 -28.93
CA GLY A 439 0.02 -9.71 -28.00
C GLY A 439 -1.35 -10.39 -28.04
N VAL A 440 -1.98 -10.44 -29.21
CA VAL A 440 -3.24 -11.15 -29.45
C VAL A 440 -2.98 -12.29 -30.44
N HIS A 441 -3.54 -13.48 -30.21
CA HIS A 441 -3.47 -14.59 -31.16
C HIS A 441 -4.76 -15.41 -31.21
N PHE A 442 -4.96 -16.17 -32.29
CA PHE A 442 -6.10 -17.08 -32.41
C PHE A 442 -5.85 -18.40 -31.65
N GLN A 443 -6.88 -18.90 -30.98
CA GLN A 443 -6.94 -20.27 -30.45
C GLN A 443 -8.32 -20.88 -30.68
N ASP A 444 -8.38 -22.19 -30.94
CA ASP A 444 -9.64 -22.92 -30.90
C ASP A 444 -10.08 -23.11 -29.44
N SER A 445 -11.34 -22.77 -29.18
CA SER A 445 -11.94 -22.62 -27.86
C SER A 445 -13.05 -23.63 -27.64
N TYR A 446 -12.84 -24.58 -26.73
CA TYR A 446 -13.78 -25.63 -26.39
C TYR A 446 -14.59 -25.24 -25.15
N VAL A 447 -15.92 -25.19 -25.27
CA VAL A 447 -16.82 -24.88 -24.15
C VAL A 447 -17.74 -26.06 -23.88
N TYR A 448 -17.62 -26.66 -22.70
CA TYR A 448 -18.32 -27.89 -22.33
C TYR A 448 -19.44 -27.64 -21.31
N ARG A 449 -20.57 -28.36 -21.50
CA ARG A 449 -21.72 -28.39 -20.59
C ARG A 449 -21.77 -29.71 -19.84
N ARG A 450 -21.93 -29.68 -18.52
CA ARG A 450 -22.29 -30.85 -17.70
C ARG A 450 -23.80 -30.81 -17.42
N ALA A 451 -24.51 -31.94 -17.55
CA ALA A 451 -25.97 -31.98 -17.37
C ALA A 451 -26.42 -31.52 -15.97
N LYS A 452 -25.61 -31.80 -14.94
CA LYS A 452 -25.90 -31.47 -13.54
C LYS A 452 -25.76 -29.99 -13.18
N ASP A 453 -25.19 -29.17 -14.05
CA ASP A 453 -24.97 -27.75 -13.78
C ASP A 453 -26.22 -26.91 -14.11
N ALA A 454 -27.23 -27.51 -14.74
CA ALA A 454 -28.41 -26.80 -15.26
C ALA A 454 -29.16 -26.04 -14.15
N GLY A 455 -29.02 -24.72 -14.14
CA GLY A 455 -29.64 -23.81 -13.16
C GLY A 455 -28.66 -23.17 -12.17
N THR A 456 -27.37 -23.56 -12.16
CA THR A 456 -26.34 -22.87 -11.36
C THR A 456 -26.01 -21.48 -11.94
N PRO A 457 -25.48 -20.54 -11.14
CA PRO A 457 -25.08 -19.22 -11.62
C PRO A 457 -24.03 -19.28 -12.76
N ILE A 458 -23.07 -20.20 -12.66
CA ILE A 458 -22.05 -20.40 -13.70
C ILE A 458 -22.69 -20.95 -14.99
N ALA A 459 -23.62 -21.90 -14.90
CA ALA A 459 -24.30 -22.41 -16.09
C ALA A 459 -25.22 -21.37 -16.77
N GLU A 460 -25.87 -20.48 -16.01
CA GLU A 460 -26.65 -19.37 -16.58
C GLU A 460 -25.74 -18.34 -17.27
N TRP A 461 -24.51 -18.14 -16.79
CA TRP A 461 -23.48 -17.31 -17.45
C TRP A 461 -22.92 -17.96 -18.72
N PHE A 462 -22.68 -19.27 -18.70
CA PHE A 462 -22.19 -20.05 -19.85
C PHE A 462 -23.27 -20.43 -20.87
N LYS A 463 -24.54 -20.15 -20.56
CA LYS A 463 -25.74 -20.61 -21.27
C LYS A 463 -25.72 -20.37 -22.77
N GLU A 464 -25.33 -19.17 -23.20
CA GLU A 464 -25.32 -18.80 -24.62
C GLU A 464 -24.12 -19.40 -25.37
N LEU A 465 -22.99 -19.65 -24.70
CA LEU A 465 -21.80 -20.28 -25.29
C LEU A 465 -22.05 -21.72 -25.76
N VAL A 466 -22.93 -22.44 -25.05
CA VAL A 466 -23.21 -23.88 -25.27
C VAL A 466 -24.48 -24.15 -26.08
N ARG A 467 -25.03 -23.13 -26.77
CA ARG A 467 -26.20 -23.27 -27.65
C ARG A 467 -25.81 -23.78 -29.04
N GLU A 468 -26.69 -24.58 -29.65
CA GLU A 468 -26.54 -24.99 -31.06
C GLU A 468 -26.86 -23.83 -32.03
N ASP A 469 -27.77 -22.94 -31.62
CA ASP A 469 -28.21 -21.74 -32.32
C ASP A 469 -27.56 -20.45 -31.77
N ALA A 470 -26.39 -20.57 -31.13
CA ALA A 470 -25.68 -19.46 -30.50
C ALA A 470 -25.52 -18.25 -31.44
N TRP A 471 -25.89 -17.06 -30.98
CA TRP A 471 -25.97 -15.86 -31.83
C TRP A 471 -24.63 -15.46 -32.48
N PHE A 472 -23.51 -15.83 -31.84
CA PHE A 472 -22.16 -15.50 -32.28
C PHE A 472 -21.58 -16.52 -33.27
N ARG A 473 -22.28 -17.62 -33.58
CA ARG A 473 -21.84 -18.67 -34.52
C ARG A 473 -21.48 -18.12 -35.92
N ASP A 474 -22.17 -17.07 -36.34
CA ASP A 474 -22.01 -16.37 -37.62
C ASP A 474 -21.12 -15.12 -37.47
N VAL A 475 -20.38 -15.02 -36.35
CA VAL A 475 -19.41 -13.95 -36.02
C VAL A 475 -18.01 -14.52 -35.83
N VAL A 476 -17.87 -15.65 -35.13
CA VAL A 476 -16.57 -16.32 -34.88
C VAL A 476 -16.28 -17.42 -35.92
N PRO A 477 -15.02 -17.62 -36.35
CA PRO A 477 -14.68 -18.69 -37.28
C PRO A 477 -14.86 -20.10 -36.71
N LYS A 478 -15.05 -21.08 -37.59
CA LYS A 478 -15.14 -22.53 -37.30
C LYS A 478 -16.19 -22.97 -36.26
N PHE A 479 -17.21 -22.16 -35.94
CA PHE A 479 -18.22 -22.57 -34.95
C PHE A 479 -18.89 -23.90 -35.31
N ARG A 480 -18.93 -24.83 -34.36
CA ARG A 480 -19.72 -26.06 -34.42
C ARG A 480 -20.07 -26.60 -33.04
N VAL A 481 -21.11 -27.43 -32.99
CA VAL A 481 -21.42 -28.29 -31.84
C VAL A 481 -20.46 -29.48 -31.84
N LEU A 482 -20.06 -29.95 -30.65
CA LEU A 482 -19.24 -31.14 -30.47
C LEU A 482 -20.10 -32.41 -30.56
N SER A 483 -19.63 -33.41 -31.29
CA SER A 483 -20.27 -34.73 -31.33
C SER A 483 -20.01 -35.51 -30.02
N LYS A 484 -20.87 -36.47 -29.68
CA LYS A 484 -20.73 -37.25 -28.43
C LYS A 484 -19.42 -38.03 -28.30
N SER A 485 -18.72 -38.29 -29.41
CA SER A 485 -17.38 -38.90 -29.45
C SER A 485 -16.23 -37.92 -29.18
N GLU A 486 -16.49 -36.62 -29.11
CA GLU A 486 -15.51 -35.55 -28.83
C GLU A 486 -15.67 -34.96 -27.42
N LEU A 487 -16.69 -35.39 -26.68
CA LEU A 487 -16.97 -34.92 -25.32
C LEU A 487 -16.08 -35.66 -24.30
N PRO A 488 -15.40 -34.95 -23.39
CA PRO A 488 -14.78 -35.54 -22.20
C PRO A 488 -15.79 -36.28 -21.33
N GLU A 489 -15.31 -37.21 -20.51
CA GLU A 489 -16.16 -37.96 -19.58
C GLU A 489 -16.90 -37.01 -18.62
N GLY A 490 -18.20 -37.27 -18.41
CA GLY A 490 -19.09 -36.42 -17.61
C GLY A 490 -19.63 -35.16 -18.31
N MET A 491 -19.21 -34.87 -19.55
CA MET A 491 -19.79 -33.79 -20.36
C MET A 491 -21.00 -34.30 -21.16
N ASP A 492 -22.04 -33.47 -21.21
CA ASP A 492 -23.34 -33.76 -21.84
C ASP A 492 -23.48 -33.11 -23.22
N GLY A 493 -22.80 -31.98 -23.42
CA GLY A 493 -22.72 -31.29 -24.70
C GLY A 493 -21.59 -30.26 -24.70
N GLY A 494 -21.41 -29.56 -25.82
CA GLY A 494 -20.44 -28.47 -25.91
C GLY A 494 -20.30 -27.91 -27.32
N THR A 495 -19.60 -26.79 -27.42
CA THR A 495 -19.30 -26.10 -28.68
C THR A 495 -17.80 -25.93 -28.83
N VAL A 496 -17.33 -25.75 -30.08
CA VAL A 496 -15.98 -25.31 -30.37
C VAL A 496 -15.98 -24.29 -31.51
N PHE A 497 -15.15 -23.26 -31.37
CA PHE A 497 -14.98 -22.18 -32.34
C PHE A 497 -13.57 -21.60 -32.24
N THR A 498 -13.05 -20.99 -33.31
CA THR A 498 -11.84 -20.19 -33.22
C THR A 498 -12.17 -18.86 -32.56
N SER A 499 -11.45 -18.53 -31.51
CA SER A 499 -11.51 -17.25 -30.80
C SER A 499 -10.10 -16.65 -30.68
N VAL A 500 -9.94 -15.59 -29.91
CA VAL A 500 -8.64 -15.00 -29.56
C VAL A 500 -8.31 -15.17 -28.08
N CYS A 501 -7.03 -15.35 -27.76
CA CYS A 501 -6.47 -15.12 -26.43
C CYS A 501 -5.52 -13.92 -26.47
N ILE A 502 -5.51 -13.14 -25.40
CA ILE A 502 -4.86 -11.84 -25.28
C ILE A 502 -3.89 -11.89 -24.10
N ASN A 503 -2.61 -11.66 -24.41
CA ASN A 503 -1.57 -11.46 -23.41
C ASN A 503 -1.70 -10.03 -22.85
N THR A 504 -2.40 -9.87 -21.73
CA THR A 504 -2.67 -8.55 -21.13
C THR A 504 -1.39 -7.77 -20.80
N ALA A 505 -0.29 -8.47 -20.49
CA ALA A 505 1.01 -7.85 -20.20
C ALA A 505 1.70 -7.25 -21.44
N ILE A 506 1.29 -7.63 -22.67
CA ILE A 506 1.75 -7.00 -23.92
C ILE A 506 0.67 -6.05 -24.46
N TYR A 507 -0.60 -6.46 -24.43
CA TYR A 507 -1.71 -5.70 -25.02
C TYR A 507 -1.96 -4.35 -24.31
N LEU A 508 -1.85 -4.29 -22.98
CA LEU A 508 -2.07 -3.05 -22.24
C LEU A 508 -0.94 -2.02 -22.49
N PRO A 509 0.36 -2.38 -22.47
CA PRO A 509 1.43 -1.49 -22.95
C PRO A 509 1.36 -1.15 -24.45
N TRP A 510 0.85 -2.06 -25.30
CA TRP A 510 0.63 -1.78 -26.72
C TRP A 510 -0.43 -0.69 -26.93
N LEU A 511 -1.55 -0.71 -26.19
CA LEU A 511 -2.55 0.36 -26.23
C LEU A 511 -1.95 1.72 -25.81
N VAL A 512 -1.12 1.74 -24.77
CA VAL A 512 -0.36 2.95 -24.36
C VAL A 512 0.60 3.41 -25.47
N SER A 513 1.29 2.48 -26.14
CA SER A 513 2.19 2.81 -27.25
C SER A 513 1.43 3.41 -28.44
N GLU A 514 0.25 2.88 -28.77
CA GLU A 514 -0.63 3.44 -29.82
C GLU A 514 -1.21 4.81 -29.44
N LEU A 515 -1.46 5.08 -28.16
CA LEU A 515 -1.84 6.42 -27.66
C LEU A 515 -0.72 7.43 -27.84
N LEU A 516 0.49 7.09 -27.40
CA LEU A 516 1.68 7.95 -27.49
C LEU A 516 2.03 8.28 -28.96
N LYS A 517 1.94 7.30 -29.87
CA LYS A 517 2.11 7.51 -31.33
C LYS A 517 1.14 8.54 -31.94
N ARG A 518 0.02 8.84 -31.27
CA ARG A 518 -1.01 9.81 -31.69
C ARG A 518 -1.00 11.11 -30.89
N GLY A 519 0.08 11.38 -30.15
CA GLY A 519 0.23 12.59 -29.35
C GLY A 519 -0.67 12.65 -28.11
N SER A 520 -1.29 11.52 -27.72
CA SER A 520 -2.00 11.44 -26.44
C SER A 520 -0.99 11.39 -25.30
N VAL A 521 -1.23 12.13 -24.22
CA VAL A 521 -0.30 12.21 -23.08
C VAL A 521 -0.78 11.32 -21.95
N VAL A 522 0.11 10.48 -21.42
CA VAL A 522 -0.17 9.55 -20.31
C VAL A 522 0.40 10.11 -18.99
N LYS A 523 -0.38 10.05 -17.90
CA LYS A 523 -0.17 10.76 -16.62
C LYS A 523 -0.54 9.87 -15.41
N ARG A 524 0.19 9.96 -14.29
CA ARG A 524 0.27 8.95 -13.20
C ARG A 524 -0.13 9.48 -11.81
N GLY A 525 -1.21 8.97 -11.18
CA GLY A 525 -1.53 9.17 -9.75
C GLY A 525 -3.04 9.36 -9.43
N ILE A 526 -3.45 10.28 -8.52
CA ILE A 526 -4.71 10.17 -7.73
C ILE A 526 -5.57 11.48 -7.72
N LEU A 527 -6.89 11.34 -7.85
CA LEU A 527 -7.94 12.36 -7.55
C LEU A 527 -8.90 11.85 -6.45
N LYS A 528 -9.75 12.72 -5.90
CA LYS A 528 -10.80 12.38 -4.90
C LYS A 528 -12.22 12.49 -5.49
N HIS A 529 -12.51 13.57 -6.21
CA HIS A 529 -13.77 13.85 -6.90
C HIS A 529 -13.59 13.86 -8.42
N ILE A 530 -14.58 13.36 -9.17
CA ILE A 530 -14.50 13.26 -10.64
C ILE A 530 -14.29 14.61 -11.36
N SER A 531 -14.76 15.72 -10.79
CA SER A 531 -14.57 17.05 -11.39
C SER A 531 -13.12 17.55 -11.38
N GLU A 532 -12.27 17.03 -10.48
CA GLU A 532 -10.83 17.33 -10.44
C GLU A 532 -10.12 16.91 -11.73
N ALA A 533 -10.75 16.05 -12.54
CA ALA A 533 -10.32 15.75 -13.89
C ALA A 533 -9.99 17.00 -14.70
N ALA A 534 -10.93 17.95 -14.73
CA ALA A 534 -11.07 18.90 -15.83
C ALA A 534 -9.79 19.71 -16.06
N ASP A 535 -9.14 20.14 -14.98
CA ASP A 535 -7.99 21.06 -15.01
C ASP A 535 -6.65 20.35 -15.32
N LEU A 536 -6.67 19.02 -15.51
CA LEU A 536 -5.47 18.19 -15.66
C LEU A 536 -5.07 17.89 -17.11
N HIS A 537 -5.73 18.50 -18.11
CA HIS A 537 -5.44 18.21 -19.52
C HIS A 537 -4.00 18.61 -19.90
N HIS A 538 -3.38 17.90 -20.84
CA HIS A 538 -2.00 18.21 -21.25
C HIS A 538 -1.84 19.53 -22.02
N THR A 539 -2.91 20.10 -22.58
CA THR A 539 -2.87 21.40 -23.28
C THR A 539 -2.89 22.61 -22.34
N GLY A 540 -3.00 22.40 -21.02
CA GLY A 540 -3.11 23.50 -20.04
C GLY A 540 -4.44 24.26 -20.07
N LYS A 541 -5.45 23.71 -20.75
CA LYS A 541 -6.85 24.16 -20.73
C LYS A 541 -7.70 23.16 -19.95
N PRO A 542 -8.84 23.56 -19.36
CA PRO A 542 -9.83 22.62 -18.87
C PRO A 542 -10.32 21.66 -19.97
N ALA A 543 -10.75 20.46 -19.58
CA ALA A 543 -11.36 19.49 -20.48
C ALA A 543 -12.76 19.91 -20.94
N ASP A 544 -13.05 19.67 -22.21
CA ASP A 544 -14.39 19.76 -22.78
C ASP A 544 -15.25 18.56 -22.35
N LEU A 545 -14.62 17.39 -22.15
CA LEU A 545 -15.26 16.15 -21.73
C LEU A 545 -14.33 15.27 -20.87
N ILE A 546 -14.89 14.66 -19.83
CA ILE A 546 -14.25 13.64 -19.00
C ILE A 546 -14.84 12.26 -19.35
N ILE A 547 -14.00 11.24 -19.47
CA ILE A 547 -14.43 9.84 -19.59
C ILE A 547 -14.07 9.09 -18.30
N ASN A 548 -15.08 8.62 -17.56
CA ASN A 548 -14.90 7.79 -16.39
C ASN A 548 -14.84 6.31 -16.76
N ALA A 549 -13.62 5.76 -16.83
CA ALA A 549 -13.35 4.34 -16.97
C ALA A 549 -12.73 3.71 -15.70
N THR A 550 -13.09 4.21 -14.51
CA THR A 550 -12.45 3.84 -13.23
C THR A 550 -12.86 2.47 -12.66
N GLY A 551 -13.66 1.68 -13.38
CA GLY A 551 -13.95 0.29 -13.02
C GLY A 551 -14.64 0.14 -11.66
N LEU A 552 -14.03 -0.65 -10.77
CA LEU A 552 -14.53 -0.92 -9.42
C LEU A 552 -14.49 0.34 -8.53
N SER A 553 -13.54 1.25 -8.78
CA SER A 553 -13.37 2.49 -8.01
C SER A 553 -14.55 3.46 -8.17
N SER A 554 -15.39 3.34 -9.21
CA SER A 554 -16.63 4.12 -9.35
C SER A 554 -17.62 3.93 -8.18
N LEU A 555 -17.47 2.89 -7.35
CA LEU A 555 -18.20 2.69 -6.10
C LEU A 555 -17.92 3.79 -5.05
N LYS A 556 -16.68 4.30 -5.03
CA LYS A 556 -16.15 5.25 -4.03
C LYS A 556 -15.73 6.61 -4.62
N LEU A 557 -15.54 6.73 -5.94
CA LEU A 557 -15.15 7.98 -6.60
C LEU A 557 -16.20 9.08 -6.37
N GLY A 558 -15.79 10.19 -5.75
CA GLY A 558 -16.68 11.31 -5.43
C GLY A 558 -17.37 11.87 -6.67
N GLY A 559 -18.67 12.11 -6.55
CA GLY A 559 -19.54 12.55 -7.65
C GLY A 559 -19.99 11.42 -8.60
N VAL A 560 -19.60 10.16 -8.34
CA VAL A 560 -20.06 8.99 -9.11
C VAL A 560 -20.69 7.96 -8.19
N GLU A 561 -19.92 7.51 -7.19
CA GLU A 561 -20.39 6.77 -6.02
C GLU A 561 -21.43 5.66 -6.27
N ASP A 562 -21.26 4.91 -7.36
CA ASP A 562 -22.29 4.03 -7.90
C ASP A 562 -22.38 2.75 -7.06
N LYS A 563 -23.24 2.77 -6.04
CA LYS A 563 -23.42 1.68 -5.06
C LYS A 563 -23.96 0.38 -5.68
N LYS A 564 -24.25 0.35 -6.99
CA LYS A 564 -24.53 -0.87 -7.76
C LYS A 564 -23.27 -1.64 -8.16
N VAL A 565 -22.09 -1.05 -8.00
CA VAL A 565 -20.79 -1.66 -8.34
C VAL A 565 -20.30 -2.55 -7.19
N TYR A 566 -19.88 -3.78 -7.50
CA TYR A 566 -19.40 -4.75 -6.52
C TYR A 566 -18.30 -5.67 -7.12
N PRO A 567 -17.44 -6.29 -6.29
CA PRO A 567 -16.43 -7.21 -6.80
C PRO A 567 -17.02 -8.60 -7.08
N ALA A 568 -16.45 -9.31 -8.05
CA ALA A 568 -16.45 -10.77 -8.05
C ALA A 568 -15.01 -11.29 -8.17
N ARG A 569 -14.46 -11.75 -7.04
CA ARG A 569 -13.07 -12.24 -6.92
C ARG A 569 -12.79 -13.36 -7.91
N GLY A 570 -11.64 -13.28 -8.57
CA GLY A 570 -11.17 -14.26 -9.54
C GLY A 570 -9.71 -14.59 -9.31
N GLN A 571 -9.46 -15.76 -8.74
CA GLN A 571 -8.12 -16.31 -8.56
C GLN A 571 -7.69 -17.14 -9.78
N ILE A 572 -6.40 -17.04 -10.12
CA ILE A 572 -5.76 -17.76 -11.23
C ILE A 572 -4.41 -18.34 -10.81
N VAL A 573 -3.95 -19.34 -11.57
CA VAL A 573 -2.57 -19.85 -11.57
C VAL A 573 -2.01 -19.68 -12.97
N LEU A 574 -0.90 -18.96 -13.12
CA LEU A 574 -0.18 -18.82 -14.39
C LEU A 574 0.89 -19.91 -14.48
N VAL A 575 0.93 -20.68 -15.56
CA VAL A 575 1.89 -21.77 -15.78
C VAL A 575 2.63 -21.62 -17.12
N ARG A 576 3.81 -22.23 -17.25
CA ARG A 576 4.57 -22.29 -18.52
C ARG A 576 4.07 -23.37 -19.48
N ASN A 577 3.26 -24.32 -19.00
CA ASN A 577 2.72 -25.43 -19.79
C ASN A 577 1.76 -24.92 -20.87
N GLU A 578 1.89 -25.41 -22.11
CA GLU A 578 1.16 -24.92 -23.28
C GLU A 578 0.18 -25.98 -23.82
N PRO A 579 -1.15 -25.84 -23.60
CA PRO A 579 -2.14 -26.82 -24.07
C PRO A 579 -2.54 -26.64 -25.55
N GLY A 580 -2.14 -25.54 -26.21
CA GLY A 580 -2.50 -25.22 -27.59
C GLY A 580 -3.95 -24.76 -27.81
N ILE A 581 -4.88 -25.14 -26.94
CA ILE A 581 -6.31 -24.79 -26.98
C ILE A 581 -6.72 -23.84 -25.85
N MET A 582 -7.89 -23.22 -25.97
CA MET A 582 -8.66 -22.74 -24.82
C MET A 582 -9.74 -23.76 -24.46
N ALA A 583 -10.03 -23.93 -23.17
CA ALA A 583 -11.05 -24.86 -22.68
C ALA A 583 -11.79 -24.30 -21.46
N SER A 584 -13.08 -24.59 -21.30
CA SER A 584 -13.87 -24.18 -20.13
C SER A 584 -15.11 -25.06 -19.88
N THR A 585 -15.61 -25.08 -18.64
CA THR A 585 -16.81 -25.84 -18.23
C THR A 585 -17.91 -24.95 -17.64
N SER A 586 -19.16 -25.40 -17.75
CA SER A 586 -20.36 -24.78 -17.15
C SER A 586 -20.41 -24.75 -15.61
N GLY A 587 -19.42 -25.30 -14.92
CA GLY A 587 -19.39 -25.47 -13.46
C GLY A 587 -18.29 -26.42 -13.00
N THR A 588 -18.21 -26.66 -11.69
CA THR A 588 -17.24 -27.57 -11.05
C THR A 588 -17.90 -28.42 -9.95
N ASP A 589 -17.15 -29.34 -9.35
CA ASP A 589 -17.63 -30.16 -8.21
C ASP A 589 -17.09 -29.66 -6.85
N ASP A 590 -16.32 -28.57 -6.86
CA ASP A 590 -15.64 -28.02 -5.69
C ASP A 590 -16.45 -26.89 -5.00
N GLY A 591 -17.37 -26.23 -5.72
CA GLY A 591 -18.27 -25.19 -5.20
C GLY A 591 -19.01 -24.43 -6.31
N ASP A 592 -20.15 -23.80 -5.97
CA ASP A 592 -20.95 -22.98 -6.91
C ASP A 592 -20.24 -21.68 -7.34
N ASP A 593 -19.25 -21.23 -6.57
CA ASP A 593 -18.37 -20.09 -6.87
C ASP A 593 -17.04 -20.52 -7.52
N GLU A 594 -16.81 -21.82 -7.73
CA GLU A 594 -15.61 -22.36 -8.36
C GLU A 594 -15.85 -22.76 -9.83
N ALA A 595 -14.93 -22.32 -10.69
CA ALA A 595 -14.99 -22.47 -12.15
C ALA A 595 -13.79 -23.27 -12.69
N CYS A 596 -13.88 -23.75 -13.93
CA CYS A 596 -12.72 -24.23 -14.68
C CYS A 596 -12.62 -23.54 -16.05
N TYR A 597 -11.49 -22.89 -16.30
CA TYR A 597 -11.12 -22.35 -17.60
C TYR A 597 -9.60 -22.34 -17.79
N ILE A 598 -9.17 -22.48 -19.04
CA ILE A 598 -7.78 -22.60 -19.48
C ILE A 598 -7.61 -21.75 -20.73
N MET A 599 -6.61 -20.86 -20.77
CA MET A 599 -6.27 -20.10 -21.97
C MET A 599 -4.79 -19.73 -22.04
N GLN A 600 -4.17 -19.84 -23.22
CA GLN A 600 -2.73 -19.64 -23.42
C GLN A 600 -2.49 -18.23 -23.98
N ARG A 601 -1.82 -17.37 -23.22
CA ARG A 601 -1.53 -15.99 -23.65
C ARG A 601 -0.57 -16.01 -24.84
N ALA A 602 -0.84 -15.15 -25.82
CA ALA A 602 -0.01 -14.99 -27.01
C ALA A 602 1.46 -14.63 -26.68
N ALA A 603 2.35 -14.92 -27.63
CA ALA A 603 3.78 -14.56 -27.56
C ALA A 603 4.48 -15.02 -26.27
N GLY A 604 4.25 -16.26 -25.84
CA GLY A 604 4.92 -16.87 -24.68
C GLY A 604 4.46 -16.35 -23.31
N GLY A 605 3.30 -15.67 -23.23
CA GLY A 605 2.80 -15.07 -21.99
C GLY A 605 2.34 -16.04 -20.89
N GLY A 606 2.53 -17.35 -21.08
CA GLY A 606 2.07 -18.41 -20.20
C GLY A 606 0.58 -18.75 -20.32
N THR A 607 0.19 -19.89 -19.78
CA THR A 607 -1.21 -20.34 -19.74
C THR A 607 -1.85 -19.96 -18.42
N VAL A 608 -2.96 -19.25 -18.49
CA VAL A 608 -3.81 -18.93 -17.34
C VAL A 608 -4.73 -20.10 -17.08
N LEU A 609 -4.58 -20.71 -15.90
CA LEU A 609 -5.50 -21.68 -15.32
C LEU A 609 -6.40 -20.95 -14.33
N GLY A 610 -7.71 -21.16 -14.42
CA GLY A 610 -8.69 -20.61 -13.48
C GLY A 610 -9.84 -21.58 -13.21
N GLY A 611 -10.71 -21.30 -12.25
CA GLY A 611 -10.67 -20.13 -11.37
C GLY A 611 -11.83 -20.12 -10.38
N CYS A 612 -12.24 -18.94 -9.93
CA CYS A 612 -13.44 -18.72 -9.13
C CYS A 612 -14.20 -17.45 -9.58
N LEU A 613 -15.43 -17.28 -9.09
CA LEU A 613 -16.33 -16.14 -9.29
C LEU A 613 -17.03 -15.80 -7.96
N GLN A 614 -16.24 -15.35 -6.98
CA GLN A 614 -16.72 -15.20 -5.60
C GLN A 614 -17.27 -13.77 -5.41
N VAL A 615 -18.59 -13.64 -5.45
CA VAL A 615 -19.30 -12.35 -5.41
C VAL A 615 -19.16 -11.69 -4.03
N GLY A 616 -18.93 -10.38 -4.00
CA GLY A 616 -18.78 -9.58 -2.78
C GLY A 616 -17.45 -9.75 -2.06
N GLN A 617 -16.61 -10.71 -2.46
CA GLN A 617 -15.30 -10.95 -1.84
C GLN A 617 -14.25 -9.95 -2.34
N TRP A 618 -13.51 -9.36 -1.40
CA TRP A 618 -12.45 -8.38 -1.65
C TRP A 618 -11.02 -8.92 -1.45
N GLU A 619 -10.87 -10.13 -0.92
CA GLU A 619 -9.56 -10.73 -0.58
C GLU A 619 -8.58 -10.70 -1.76
N SER A 620 -7.41 -10.10 -1.53
CA SER A 620 -6.33 -9.89 -2.49
C SER A 620 -5.37 -11.07 -2.60
N GLN A 621 -5.18 -11.83 -1.51
CA GLN A 621 -4.17 -12.88 -1.44
C GLN A 621 -4.67 -14.18 -2.06
N PRO A 622 -3.84 -14.96 -2.80
CA PRO A 622 -4.23 -16.25 -3.34
C PRO A 622 -4.40 -17.31 -2.23
N ASP A 623 -5.55 -17.99 -2.17
CA ASP A 623 -5.73 -19.18 -1.32
C ASP A 623 -4.97 -20.38 -1.93
N PRO A 624 -3.99 -20.99 -1.25
CA PRO A 624 -3.26 -22.16 -1.77
C PRO A 624 -4.15 -23.38 -2.01
N ASN A 625 -5.26 -23.51 -1.29
CA ASN A 625 -6.19 -24.63 -1.44
C ASN A 625 -6.98 -24.49 -2.76
N LEU A 626 -7.55 -23.31 -3.02
CA LEU A 626 -8.18 -22.94 -4.28
C LEU A 626 -7.20 -23.01 -5.45
N ALA A 627 -5.95 -22.56 -5.30
CA ALA A 627 -4.91 -22.73 -6.33
C ALA A 627 -4.68 -24.22 -6.65
N THR A 628 -4.61 -25.07 -5.62
CA THR A 628 -4.50 -26.53 -5.77
C THR A 628 -5.71 -27.15 -6.48
N ARG A 629 -6.93 -26.70 -6.17
CA ARG A 629 -8.16 -27.19 -6.84
C ARG A 629 -8.24 -26.72 -8.29
N ILE A 630 -7.91 -25.46 -8.58
CA ILE A 630 -7.79 -24.90 -9.94
C ILE A 630 -6.82 -25.75 -10.79
N MET A 631 -5.62 -26.05 -10.29
CA MET A 631 -4.64 -26.86 -11.01
C MET A 631 -5.14 -28.29 -11.28
N LYS A 632 -5.78 -28.94 -10.30
CA LYS A 632 -6.37 -30.28 -10.47
C LYS A 632 -7.48 -30.28 -11.52
N ARG A 633 -8.40 -29.31 -11.46
CA ARG A 633 -9.47 -29.15 -12.45
C ARG A 633 -8.93 -28.91 -13.86
N ALA A 634 -7.91 -28.06 -13.99
CA ALA A 634 -7.30 -27.76 -15.27
C ALA A 634 -6.68 -29.00 -15.94
N ILE A 635 -5.96 -29.84 -15.17
CA ILE A 635 -5.43 -31.12 -15.66
C ILE A 635 -6.56 -32.08 -16.01
N GLY A 636 -7.63 -32.15 -15.20
CA GLY A 636 -8.80 -32.99 -15.50
C GLY A 636 -9.53 -32.58 -16.79
N LEU A 637 -9.63 -31.28 -17.07
CA LEU A 637 -10.26 -30.74 -18.27
C LEU A 637 -9.36 -30.83 -19.52
N CYS A 638 -8.06 -30.59 -19.36
CA CYS A 638 -7.07 -30.67 -20.42
C CYS A 638 -5.86 -31.51 -19.97
N PRO A 639 -5.93 -32.85 -20.06
CA PRO A 639 -4.83 -33.73 -19.66
C PRO A 639 -3.52 -33.50 -20.43
N GLY A 640 -3.58 -32.84 -21.59
CA GLY A 640 -2.41 -32.44 -22.37
C GLY A 640 -1.55 -31.33 -21.74
N LEU A 641 -2.00 -30.70 -20.64
CA LEU A 641 -1.19 -29.77 -19.86
C LEU A 641 0.04 -30.43 -19.22
N VAL A 642 0.03 -31.75 -18.99
CA VAL A 642 1.06 -32.49 -18.26
C VAL A 642 1.41 -33.81 -18.94
N PRO A 643 2.60 -34.40 -18.69
CA PRO A 643 2.92 -35.75 -19.16
C PRO A 643 1.90 -36.79 -18.67
N LYS A 644 1.59 -37.78 -19.50
CA LYS A 644 0.58 -38.80 -19.18
C LYS A 644 0.90 -39.54 -17.88
N GLY A 645 0.06 -39.36 -16.86
CA GLY A 645 0.18 -39.98 -15.54
C GLY A 645 0.82 -39.08 -14.47
N ALA A 646 1.27 -37.88 -14.81
CA ALA A 646 1.64 -36.85 -13.85
C ALA A 646 0.41 -36.05 -13.36
N GLY A 647 0.54 -35.44 -12.19
CA GLY A 647 -0.42 -34.54 -11.57
C GLY A 647 0.05 -33.08 -11.59
N ILE A 648 -0.33 -32.34 -10.55
CA ILE A 648 -0.07 -30.89 -10.41
C ILE A 648 1.43 -30.57 -10.32
N GLU A 649 2.26 -31.52 -9.90
CA GLU A 649 3.71 -31.39 -9.79
C GLU A 649 4.43 -31.24 -11.14
N ALA A 650 3.76 -31.57 -12.26
CA ALA A 650 4.26 -31.33 -13.61
C ALA A 650 3.80 -29.99 -14.22
N LEU A 651 3.06 -29.16 -13.47
CA LEU A 651 2.76 -27.78 -13.85
C LEU A 651 3.91 -26.87 -13.42
N SER A 652 4.64 -26.32 -14.39
CA SER A 652 5.67 -25.31 -14.14
C SER A 652 5.00 -23.96 -13.86
N VAL A 653 4.61 -23.74 -12.60
CA VAL A 653 3.98 -22.50 -12.14
C VAL A 653 4.94 -21.31 -12.36
N VAL A 654 4.39 -20.23 -12.91
CA VAL A 654 5.05 -18.92 -13.01
C VAL A 654 4.70 -18.09 -11.79
N ARG A 655 3.40 -17.98 -11.46
CA ARG A 655 2.89 -17.30 -10.27
C ARG A 655 1.43 -17.64 -9.99
N HIS A 656 0.92 -17.19 -8.86
CA HIS A 656 -0.52 -17.07 -8.60
C HIS A 656 -0.97 -15.62 -8.83
N GLY A 657 -2.28 -15.38 -8.75
CA GLY A 657 -2.83 -14.02 -8.81
C GLY A 657 -4.32 -13.98 -8.53
N VAL A 658 -4.80 -12.80 -8.13
CA VAL A 658 -6.21 -12.55 -7.82
C VAL A 658 -6.58 -11.18 -8.40
N GLY A 659 -7.70 -11.10 -9.12
CA GLY A 659 -8.29 -9.84 -9.55
C GLY A 659 -9.75 -9.73 -9.12
N LEU A 660 -10.19 -8.52 -8.78
CA LEU A 660 -11.59 -8.23 -8.51
C LEU A 660 -12.27 -7.77 -9.80
N ARG A 661 -13.23 -8.56 -10.30
CA ARG A 661 -14.02 -8.17 -11.49
C ARG A 661 -14.94 -7.00 -11.11
N PRO A 662 -14.98 -5.88 -11.87
CA PRO A 662 -15.83 -4.73 -11.58
C PRO A 662 -17.27 -5.01 -12.03
N MET A 663 -17.99 -5.86 -11.29
CA MET A 663 -19.38 -6.20 -11.57
C MET A 663 -20.29 -5.01 -11.24
N ARG A 664 -21.48 -4.98 -11.84
CA ARG A 664 -22.47 -3.93 -11.59
C ARG A 664 -23.91 -4.41 -11.77
N GLU A 665 -24.80 -4.05 -10.85
CA GLU A 665 -26.24 -4.28 -11.00
C GLU A 665 -26.81 -3.47 -12.18
N GLY A 666 -27.60 -4.12 -13.04
CA GLY A 666 -28.03 -3.53 -14.31
C GLY A 666 -26.94 -3.49 -15.39
N GLY A 667 -25.77 -4.09 -15.15
CA GLY A 667 -24.69 -4.21 -16.13
C GLY A 667 -23.88 -2.93 -16.34
N ILE A 668 -23.24 -2.83 -17.51
CA ILE A 668 -22.27 -1.78 -17.84
C ILE A 668 -22.97 -0.40 -17.91
N ARG A 669 -22.38 0.61 -17.27
CA ARG A 669 -22.81 2.01 -17.37
C ARG A 669 -22.06 2.70 -18.50
N VAL A 670 -22.75 3.00 -19.61
CA VAL A 670 -22.25 3.86 -20.68
C VAL A 670 -23.27 4.94 -21.03
N GLU A 671 -23.19 6.07 -20.33
CA GLU A 671 -24.10 7.21 -20.48
C GLU A 671 -23.40 8.54 -20.19
N ALA A 672 -23.98 9.64 -20.68
CA ALA A 672 -23.48 11.00 -20.46
C ALA A 672 -24.22 11.68 -19.31
N GLU A 673 -23.49 12.31 -18.40
CA GLU A 673 -24.00 13.05 -17.24
C GLU A 673 -23.29 14.40 -17.12
N VAL A 674 -23.93 15.39 -16.50
CA VAL A 674 -23.29 16.68 -16.18
C VAL A 674 -23.27 16.83 -14.67
N LEU A 675 -22.08 16.72 -14.10
CA LEU A 675 -21.85 16.70 -12.66
C LEU A 675 -21.32 18.04 -12.17
N SER A 676 -21.69 18.42 -10.95
CA SER A 676 -21.13 19.58 -10.25
C SER A 676 -19.98 19.13 -9.37
N GLY A 677 -18.84 19.83 -9.44
CA GLY A 677 -17.76 19.71 -8.47
C GLY A 677 -18.06 20.45 -7.15
N PRO A 678 -17.30 20.18 -6.07
CA PRO A 678 -17.46 20.87 -4.79
C PRO A 678 -17.33 22.40 -4.89
N GLY A 679 -16.49 22.91 -5.81
CA GLY A 679 -16.36 24.34 -6.11
C GLY A 679 -17.46 24.90 -7.03
N GLY A 680 -18.54 24.15 -7.26
CA GLY A 680 -19.64 24.52 -8.16
C GLY A 680 -19.30 24.42 -9.65
N GLN A 681 -18.10 23.99 -10.05
CA GLN A 681 -17.76 23.84 -11.46
C GLN A 681 -18.58 22.72 -12.10
N ARG A 682 -19.22 22.98 -13.24
CA ARG A 682 -19.96 21.96 -13.99
C ARG A 682 -19.04 21.28 -15.00
N VAL A 683 -18.98 19.96 -14.94
CA VAL A 683 -18.19 19.13 -15.86
C VAL A 683 -19.09 18.14 -16.60
N THR A 684 -18.85 17.95 -17.89
CA THR A 684 -19.51 16.90 -18.66
C THR A 684 -18.71 15.61 -18.50
N VAL A 685 -19.40 14.52 -18.17
CA VAL A 685 -18.82 13.18 -17.97
C VAL A 685 -19.51 12.19 -18.90
N VAL A 686 -18.76 11.25 -19.47
CA VAL A 686 -19.30 10.00 -20.00
C VAL A 686 -18.74 8.85 -19.19
N HIS A 687 -19.63 8.03 -18.64
CA HIS A 687 -19.26 6.82 -17.92
C HIS A 687 -18.94 5.68 -18.90
N ASN A 688 -18.00 4.82 -18.52
CA ASN A 688 -17.68 3.57 -19.21
C ASN A 688 -17.09 2.58 -18.19
N TYR A 689 -17.92 2.02 -17.31
CA TYR A 689 -17.49 1.07 -16.27
C TYR A 689 -18.58 0.03 -15.94
N GLY A 690 -18.23 -0.98 -15.13
CA GLY A 690 -19.15 -2.05 -14.71
C GLY A 690 -19.12 -3.30 -15.61
N HIS A 691 -18.01 -3.53 -16.32
CA HIS A 691 -17.85 -4.62 -17.29
C HIS A 691 -17.65 -6.02 -16.71
N GLY A 692 -17.50 -6.16 -15.39
CA GLY A 692 -17.45 -7.46 -14.71
C GLY A 692 -16.38 -8.40 -15.27
N GLY A 693 -16.79 -9.62 -15.62
CA GLY A 693 -15.90 -10.60 -16.28
C GLY A 693 -15.68 -10.39 -17.78
N ALA A 694 -16.31 -9.38 -18.40
CA ALA A 694 -16.40 -9.18 -19.84
C ALA A 694 -15.66 -7.92 -20.35
N ASP A 695 -14.84 -7.26 -19.53
CA ASP A 695 -14.13 -5.99 -19.83
C ASP A 695 -13.30 -6.00 -21.13
N VAL A 696 -12.89 -7.19 -21.62
CA VAL A 696 -12.15 -7.34 -22.87
C VAL A 696 -13.07 -7.68 -24.08
N THR A 697 -14.23 -8.32 -23.86
CA THR A 697 -15.20 -8.66 -24.92
C THR A 697 -16.22 -7.54 -25.15
N SER A 698 -16.50 -6.74 -24.13
CA SER A 698 -17.54 -5.71 -24.15
C SER A 698 -16.99 -4.32 -24.50
N ARG A 699 -17.50 -3.78 -25.61
CA ARG A 699 -17.41 -2.38 -26.06
C ARG A 699 -16.01 -1.75 -26.20
N THR A 700 -14.92 -2.48 -25.99
CA THR A 700 -13.54 -1.96 -26.09
C THR A 700 -13.31 -1.18 -27.39
N TRP A 701 -13.79 -1.71 -28.52
CA TRP A 701 -13.61 -1.11 -29.86
C TRP A 701 -14.84 -0.41 -30.46
N HIS A 702 -15.98 -0.36 -29.76
CA HIS A 702 -17.20 0.31 -30.26
C HIS A 702 -17.26 1.78 -29.80
N GLY A 703 -16.58 2.65 -30.55
CA GLY A 703 -16.64 4.10 -30.36
C GLY A 703 -18.03 4.69 -30.68
N PRO A 704 -18.35 5.91 -30.22
CA PRO A 704 -19.63 6.54 -30.50
C PRO A 704 -19.79 6.78 -32.01
N ASN A 705 -20.86 6.20 -32.57
CA ASN A 705 -21.18 6.27 -34.00
C ASN A 705 -22.10 7.46 -34.32
N GLN A 706 -22.20 7.79 -35.60
CA GLN A 706 -22.59 9.12 -36.12
C GLN A 706 -24.04 9.59 -35.81
N HIS A 707 -24.89 8.78 -35.17
CA HIS A 707 -26.27 9.15 -34.85
C HIS A 707 -26.49 9.63 -33.41
N GLU A 708 -25.60 9.31 -32.46
CA GLU A 708 -25.79 9.72 -31.05
C GLU A 708 -25.15 11.07 -30.73
N ALA A 709 -23.99 11.38 -31.32
CA ALA A 709 -23.28 12.64 -31.07
C ALA A 709 -24.12 13.91 -31.38
N PRO A 710 -24.98 13.97 -32.43
CA PRO A 710 -25.87 15.10 -32.64
C PRO A 710 -27.08 15.14 -31.68
N ALA A 711 -27.50 13.99 -31.13
CA ALA A 711 -28.67 13.87 -30.27
C ALA A 711 -28.40 14.29 -28.82
N VAL A 712 -27.18 14.04 -28.33
CA VAL A 712 -26.75 14.37 -26.95
C VAL A 712 -26.47 15.87 -26.75
N LEU A 713 -26.40 16.66 -27.83
CA LEU A 713 -26.03 18.09 -27.80
C LEU A 713 -27.19 19.10 -27.89
N GLN A 714 -28.46 18.67 -27.79
CA GLN A 714 -29.60 19.60 -27.82
C GLN A 714 -30.16 19.97 -26.42
N PRO A 715 -30.05 21.23 -25.97
CA PRO A 715 -30.60 21.66 -24.68
C PRO A 715 -32.12 21.86 -24.76
N ALA A 716 -32.87 21.18 -23.89
CA ALA A 716 -34.33 21.22 -23.89
C ALA A 716 -34.92 22.54 -23.36
N ARG A 717 -35.33 23.46 -24.25
CA ARG A 717 -36.33 24.50 -23.96
C ARG A 717 -37.30 24.70 -25.13
N ARG A 718 -38.60 24.74 -24.84
CA ARG A 718 -39.66 25.13 -25.79
C ARG A 718 -39.85 26.65 -25.77
N VAL A 719 -39.80 27.31 -26.92
CA VAL A 719 -40.49 28.57 -27.31
C VAL A 719 -40.22 28.78 -28.82
N PRO A 720 -41.15 29.34 -29.63
CA PRO A 720 -41.10 29.18 -31.09
C PRO A 720 -40.11 30.08 -31.85
N LEU A 721 -39.77 29.62 -33.06
CA LEU A 721 -38.88 30.27 -34.04
C LEU A 721 -39.41 31.64 -34.52
N PRO A 722 -38.47 32.53 -34.87
CA PRO A 722 -38.44 33.05 -36.25
C PRO A 722 -37.32 32.40 -37.08
N ASP A 723 -37.61 32.16 -38.37
CA ASP A 723 -36.64 31.74 -39.39
C ASP A 723 -35.62 32.85 -39.68
N PHE A 724 -34.33 32.51 -39.84
CA PHE A 724 -33.47 33.19 -40.82
C PHE A 724 -32.22 32.36 -41.24
N ASN A 725 -32.09 32.21 -42.55
CA ASN A 725 -31.08 31.44 -43.25
C ASN A 725 -29.66 32.07 -43.21
N LYS A 726 -28.91 31.92 -42.11
CA LYS A 726 -27.50 32.33 -41.98
C LYS A 726 -26.64 31.42 -41.09
N THR A 727 -25.52 30.96 -41.64
CA THR A 727 -24.27 30.62 -40.92
C THR A 727 -23.41 31.89 -40.73
N PRO A 728 -22.31 31.90 -39.94
CA PRO A 728 -21.68 30.79 -39.21
C PRO A 728 -21.43 31.03 -37.71
N GLU A 729 -21.18 29.95 -36.95
CA GLU A 729 -19.95 29.71 -36.17
C GLU A 729 -20.05 28.33 -35.49
N SER A 730 -18.96 27.57 -35.44
CA SER A 730 -18.94 26.17 -34.99
C SER A 730 -18.12 25.99 -33.72
N THR A 731 -18.79 25.74 -32.60
CA THR A 731 -18.16 25.45 -31.31
C THR A 731 -17.64 24.01 -31.29
N GLU A 732 -16.39 23.79 -31.71
CA GLU A 732 -15.76 22.47 -31.71
C GLU A 732 -15.12 22.12 -30.35
N TYR A 733 -15.67 21.12 -29.67
CA TYR A 733 -15.06 20.49 -28.49
C TYR A 733 -13.82 19.66 -28.89
N ASN A 734 -12.67 19.90 -28.26
CA ASN A 734 -11.37 19.41 -28.75
C ASN A 734 -10.42 18.83 -27.68
N ASN A 735 -10.69 19.00 -26.38
CA ASN A 735 -9.84 18.60 -25.25
C ASN A 735 -10.55 17.53 -24.39
N PHE A 736 -10.01 16.30 -24.33
CA PHE A 736 -10.66 15.15 -23.70
C PHE A 736 -9.76 14.52 -22.62
N ILE A 737 -10.33 14.22 -21.45
CA ILE A 737 -9.61 13.59 -20.33
C ILE A 737 -10.17 12.19 -20.03
N LEU A 738 -9.26 11.21 -19.91
CA LEU A 738 -9.42 10.00 -19.09
C LEU A 738 -8.59 10.15 -17.80
N LEU A 739 -8.93 9.44 -16.72
CA LEU A 739 -8.67 9.93 -15.35
C LEU A 739 -7.65 9.22 -14.43
N SER A 740 -6.78 10.03 -13.76
CA SER A 740 -6.02 9.91 -12.45
C SER A 740 -4.51 10.39 -12.41
N HIS A 741 -4.14 11.28 -11.48
CA HIS A 741 -3.30 12.53 -11.62
C HIS A 741 -1.75 12.54 -11.40
N ARG A 742 -1.00 13.38 -12.16
CA ARG A 742 0.50 13.48 -12.39
C ARG A 742 1.36 14.48 -11.57
N SER A 743 2.68 14.20 -11.48
CA SER A 743 3.88 15.11 -11.34
C SER A 743 4.95 14.78 -12.42
N SER A 744 5.92 15.56 -12.96
CA SER A 744 6.67 16.83 -12.68
C SER A 744 7.98 16.65 -11.87
N SER A 745 9.16 17.16 -12.27
CA SER A 745 9.59 17.95 -13.47
C SER A 745 11.06 17.61 -13.94
N PRO A 746 11.90 18.41 -14.66
CA PRO A 746 12.33 18.03 -16.02
C PRO A 746 13.85 18.02 -16.40
N ASP A 747 14.14 17.43 -17.58
CA ASP A 747 15.22 17.64 -18.56
C ASP A 747 16.60 18.27 -18.17
N ASN A 748 17.69 17.52 -18.34
CA ASN A 748 18.54 17.55 -19.56
C ASN A 748 19.86 16.77 -19.45
N LEU A 749 20.10 15.82 -20.38
CA LEU A 749 21.28 15.83 -21.27
C LEU A 749 21.26 14.65 -22.26
N SER A 750 21.03 14.93 -23.54
CA SER A 750 21.24 13.97 -24.63
C SER A 750 22.22 14.55 -25.65
N ARG A 751 23.37 13.87 -25.84
CA ARG A 751 24.19 13.90 -27.07
C ARG A 751 25.35 12.89 -27.05
N THR A 752 25.09 11.77 -27.75
CA THR A 752 25.94 11.24 -28.83
C THR A 752 27.43 10.99 -28.59
N ILE A 753 27.84 9.73 -28.69
CA ILE A 753 28.90 9.24 -29.61
C ILE A 753 28.73 7.73 -29.85
N ASN A 754 29.18 7.23 -31.00
CA ASN A 754 29.00 5.84 -31.45
C ASN A 754 30.14 4.91 -31.01
N SER A 755 29.82 3.60 -30.98
CA SER A 755 30.70 2.44 -31.23
C SER A 755 32.01 2.27 -30.41
N ALA A 756 32.16 1.13 -29.71
CA ALA A 756 32.81 -0.06 -30.29
C ALA A 756 32.94 -1.26 -29.31
N ASN A 757 32.71 -2.46 -29.86
CA ASN A 757 33.38 -3.75 -29.62
C ASN A 757 33.50 -4.46 -28.23
N SER A 758 33.43 -5.79 -28.36
CA SER A 758 34.15 -6.85 -27.61
C SER A 758 33.79 -7.17 -26.15
N ALA A 759 32.93 -8.19 -26.03
CA ALA A 759 33.22 -9.49 -25.41
C ALA A 759 33.88 -9.57 -24.02
N PHE A 760 33.14 -10.13 -23.06
CA PHE A 760 33.67 -10.92 -21.95
C PHE A 760 32.77 -12.16 -21.71
N HIS A 761 33.40 -13.34 -21.62
CA HIS A 761 32.81 -14.54 -21.00
C HIS A 761 33.15 -14.54 -19.50
N PRO A 762 32.25 -15.00 -18.61
CA PRO A 762 32.60 -15.50 -17.29
C PRO A 762 32.98 -16.99 -17.33
N ASP A 763 33.88 -17.43 -16.44
CA ASP A 763 34.39 -18.80 -16.38
C ASP A 763 33.41 -19.83 -15.77
N ASP A 764 33.42 -21.04 -16.31
CA ASP A 764 32.95 -22.25 -15.60
C ASP A 764 33.90 -22.56 -14.41
N ARG A 765 33.51 -22.16 -13.20
CA ARG A 765 34.08 -22.71 -11.97
C ARG A 765 33.26 -23.92 -11.52
N ALA A 766 33.83 -25.11 -11.65
CA ALA A 766 33.22 -26.34 -11.15
C ALA A 766 32.97 -26.26 -9.63
N LYS A 767 31.71 -26.15 -9.22
CA LYS A 767 31.29 -26.31 -7.82
C LYS A 767 31.54 -27.76 -7.40
N MET A 768 32.20 -27.96 -6.27
CA MET A 768 32.35 -29.30 -5.70
C MET A 768 31.04 -29.70 -5.02
N ASP A 769 30.51 -30.87 -5.36
CA ASP A 769 29.33 -31.44 -4.70
C ASP A 769 29.74 -32.08 -3.36
N PHE A 770 29.22 -31.54 -2.27
CA PHE A 770 29.41 -32.03 -0.90
C PHE A 770 28.16 -32.71 -0.32
N SER A 771 27.11 -32.94 -1.13
CA SER A 771 25.78 -33.39 -0.69
C SER A 771 25.83 -34.67 0.16
N ASP A 772 26.57 -35.70 -0.29
CA ASP A 772 26.71 -36.94 0.48
C ASP A 772 27.54 -36.78 1.76
N ILE A 773 28.47 -35.83 1.82
CA ILE A 773 29.26 -35.56 3.04
C ILE A 773 28.36 -34.90 4.09
N PHE A 774 27.54 -33.91 3.71
CA PHE A 774 26.56 -33.32 4.61
C PHE A 774 25.52 -34.35 5.08
N ARG A 775 25.02 -35.20 4.17
CA ARG A 775 24.11 -36.31 4.52
C ARG A 775 24.71 -37.24 5.57
N ILE A 776 25.97 -37.66 5.41
CA ILE A 776 26.67 -38.51 6.39
C ILE A 776 26.83 -37.80 7.74
N VAL A 777 27.17 -36.51 7.75
CA VAL A 777 27.30 -35.71 8.99
C VAL A 777 25.96 -35.53 9.70
N ASN A 778 24.90 -35.17 8.99
CA ASN A 778 23.54 -35.00 9.53
C ASN A 778 23.01 -36.31 10.14
N LEU A 779 23.24 -37.46 9.47
CA LEU A 779 22.89 -38.79 9.99
C LEU A 779 23.69 -39.16 11.25
N ALA A 780 25.00 -38.86 11.27
CA ALA A 780 25.84 -39.08 12.45
C ALA A 780 25.39 -38.22 13.65
N VAL A 781 25.03 -36.95 13.41
CA VAL A 781 24.45 -36.06 14.44
C VAL A 781 23.13 -36.63 14.98
N GLY A 782 22.22 -37.06 14.10
CA GLY A 782 20.96 -37.71 14.53
C GLY A 782 21.20 -38.93 15.45
N ILE A 783 22.19 -39.76 15.14
CA ILE A 783 22.61 -40.89 15.97
C ILE A 783 23.18 -40.42 17.33
N PHE A 784 24.05 -39.42 17.36
CA PHE A 784 24.61 -38.90 18.62
C PHE A 784 23.54 -38.27 19.53
N ILE A 785 22.52 -37.62 18.96
CA ILE A 785 21.37 -37.09 19.71
C ILE A 785 20.55 -38.24 20.31
N ILE A 786 20.25 -39.29 19.54
CA ILE A 786 19.50 -40.47 20.02
C ILE A 786 20.25 -41.19 21.16
N LEU A 787 21.56 -41.39 21.01
CA LEU A 787 22.42 -41.97 22.04
C LEU A 787 22.51 -41.07 23.28
N GLY A 788 22.46 -39.75 23.11
CA GLY A 788 22.29 -38.77 24.19
C GLY A 788 21.02 -39.02 25.00
N GLY A 789 19.89 -39.24 24.32
CA GLY A 789 18.61 -39.59 24.94
C GLY A 789 18.69 -40.89 25.76
N VAL A 790 19.31 -41.94 25.21
CA VAL A 790 19.58 -43.19 25.96
C VAL A 790 20.47 -42.93 27.20
N GLY A 791 21.45 -42.04 27.06
CA GLY A 791 22.33 -41.62 28.15
C GLY A 791 21.62 -40.93 29.32
N GLN A 792 20.39 -40.42 29.15
CA GLN A 792 19.66 -39.73 30.22
C GLN A 792 19.14 -40.68 31.31
N PHE A 793 18.97 -41.98 31.04
CA PHE A 793 18.46 -42.96 32.00
C PHE A 793 19.51 -43.45 33.03
N TRP A 794 20.78 -43.03 32.93
CA TRP A 794 21.87 -43.46 33.82
C TRP A 794 22.50 -42.26 34.56
N PRO A 795 22.82 -42.37 35.87
CA PRO A 795 22.82 -43.58 36.71
C PRO A 795 21.46 -43.99 37.31
N GLY A 796 20.38 -43.28 36.99
CA GLY A 796 19.03 -43.63 37.42
C GLY A 796 17.97 -42.86 36.65
N ILE A 797 16.76 -43.41 36.61
CA ILE A 797 15.63 -42.85 35.86
C ILE A 797 14.99 -41.71 36.67
N THR A 798 15.01 -40.49 36.12
CA THR A 798 14.32 -39.31 36.68
C THR A 798 13.26 -38.79 35.72
N VAL A 799 12.26 -38.06 36.21
CA VAL A 799 11.21 -37.47 35.36
C VAL A 799 11.81 -36.52 34.31
N GLN A 800 12.76 -35.69 34.72
CA GLN A 800 13.53 -34.82 33.80
C GLN A 800 14.31 -35.63 32.76
N GLY A 801 14.95 -36.74 33.17
CA GLY A 801 15.68 -37.63 32.26
C GLY A 801 14.78 -38.30 31.22
N ILE A 802 13.57 -38.72 31.61
CA ILE A 802 12.54 -39.25 30.69
C ILE A 802 12.13 -38.18 29.68
N ILE A 803 11.82 -36.96 30.14
CA ILE A 803 11.39 -35.85 29.28
C ILE A 803 12.49 -35.50 28.26
N LEU A 804 13.75 -35.34 28.72
CA LEU A 804 14.89 -35.08 27.84
C LEU A 804 15.14 -36.23 26.85
N ALA A 805 15.01 -37.49 27.27
CA ALA A 805 15.15 -38.63 26.37
C ALA A 805 14.11 -38.63 25.24
N VAL A 806 12.84 -38.32 25.55
CA VAL A 806 11.76 -38.21 24.55
C VAL A 806 12.04 -37.10 23.54
N TYR A 807 12.40 -35.90 23.99
CA TYR A 807 12.74 -34.79 23.08
C TYR A 807 13.97 -35.10 22.22
N LEU A 808 15.04 -35.64 22.81
CA LEU A 808 16.25 -36.03 22.07
C LEU A 808 15.94 -37.12 21.02
N TRP A 809 15.09 -38.11 21.32
CA TRP A 809 14.67 -39.09 20.33
C TRP A 809 13.84 -38.48 19.19
N ILE A 810 12.90 -37.58 19.49
CA ILE A 810 12.13 -36.86 18.46
C ILE A 810 13.06 -36.02 17.57
N PHE A 811 13.96 -35.23 18.16
CA PHE A 811 14.88 -34.36 17.42
C PHE A 811 15.91 -35.14 16.61
N GLY A 812 16.47 -36.24 17.14
CA GLY A 812 17.42 -37.09 16.43
C GLY A 812 16.78 -37.86 15.27
N LEU A 813 15.56 -38.38 15.45
CA LEU A 813 14.80 -39.03 14.38
C LEU A 813 14.34 -38.05 13.31
N ALA A 814 13.90 -36.84 13.68
CA ALA A 814 13.58 -35.78 12.72
C ALA A 814 14.82 -35.36 11.92
N THR A 815 15.95 -35.14 12.59
CA THR A 815 17.24 -34.81 11.95
C THR A 815 17.66 -35.87 10.94
N ALA A 816 17.57 -37.15 11.30
CA ALA A 816 17.91 -38.23 10.38
C ALA A 816 16.88 -38.41 9.25
N GLY A 817 15.60 -38.15 9.50
CA GLY A 817 14.52 -38.26 8.51
C GLY A 817 14.64 -37.24 7.37
N LEU A 818 15.01 -36.00 7.68
CA LEU A 818 15.24 -34.91 6.72
C LEU A 818 16.33 -35.21 5.67
N GLU A 819 17.17 -36.21 5.90
CA GLU A 819 18.22 -36.64 4.98
C GLU A 819 17.73 -37.61 3.89
N PHE A 820 16.52 -38.15 4.06
CA PHE A 820 15.85 -39.04 3.11
C PHE A 820 14.59 -38.42 2.48
N GLN A 821 13.77 -37.72 3.26
CA GLN A 821 12.56 -37.05 2.79
C GLN A 821 12.18 -35.89 3.71
N ILE A 822 11.82 -34.74 3.13
CA ILE A 822 11.32 -33.57 3.86
C ILE A 822 9.79 -33.68 4.00
N PRO A 823 9.22 -33.80 5.21
CA PRO A 823 7.77 -33.73 5.39
C PRO A 823 7.29 -32.27 5.25
N PRO A 824 6.21 -31.98 4.51
CA PRO A 824 5.72 -30.61 4.32
C PRO A 824 5.42 -29.85 5.63
N GLN A 825 5.06 -30.57 6.68
CA GLN A 825 4.83 -30.01 8.02
C GLN A 825 6.13 -29.53 8.68
N VAL A 826 7.26 -30.19 8.44
CA VAL A 826 8.57 -29.79 9.01
C VAL A 826 9.12 -28.60 8.25
N ALA A 827 8.97 -28.54 6.92
CA ALA A 827 9.26 -27.33 6.15
C ALA A 827 8.43 -26.12 6.65
N ARG A 828 7.12 -26.32 6.90
CA ARG A 828 6.22 -25.25 7.36
C ARG A 828 6.48 -24.75 8.78
N TYR A 829 6.80 -25.63 9.73
CA TYR A 829 6.87 -25.29 11.16
C TYR A 829 8.30 -25.32 11.75
N ALA A 830 9.30 -25.73 10.96
CA ALA A 830 10.71 -25.72 11.33
C ALA A 830 11.58 -25.33 10.13
N SER A 831 11.17 -24.31 9.37
CA SER A 831 11.88 -23.75 8.21
C SER A 831 13.36 -23.42 8.49
N PHE A 832 13.68 -23.01 9.72
CA PHE A 832 15.06 -22.78 10.17
C PHE A 832 16.00 -23.99 9.99
N MET A 833 15.47 -25.22 9.89
CA MET A 833 16.26 -26.44 9.61
C MET A 833 16.77 -26.53 8.16
N PHE A 834 16.39 -25.60 7.29
CA PHE A 834 16.75 -25.54 5.86
C PHE A 834 17.66 -24.33 5.54
N SER A 835 18.56 -24.02 6.49
CA SER A 835 19.72 -23.13 6.34
C SER A 835 20.93 -23.72 7.08
N PHE A 836 22.16 -23.26 6.81
CA PHE A 836 23.31 -23.69 7.61
C PHE A 836 23.22 -23.07 9.02
N ILE A 837 22.90 -21.78 9.13
CA ILE A 837 22.83 -21.06 10.40
C ILE A 837 21.74 -21.59 11.32
N GLY A 838 20.52 -21.79 10.84
CA GLY A 838 19.40 -22.25 11.68
C GLY A 838 19.56 -23.71 12.13
N ARG A 839 20.03 -24.59 11.25
CA ARG A 839 20.40 -25.97 11.63
C ARG A 839 21.61 -26.01 12.56
N GLY A 840 22.57 -25.09 12.38
CA GLY A 840 23.73 -24.93 13.25
C GLY A 840 23.35 -24.51 14.68
N ILE A 841 22.50 -23.48 14.82
CA ILE A 841 21.93 -23.04 16.11
C ILE A 841 21.13 -24.18 16.77
N PHE A 842 20.33 -24.92 16.01
CA PHE A 842 19.60 -26.08 16.51
C PHE A 842 20.54 -27.16 17.07
N TYR A 843 21.62 -27.50 16.37
CA TYR A 843 22.62 -28.45 16.88
C TYR A 843 23.37 -27.92 18.11
N ILE A 844 23.68 -26.62 18.19
CA ILE A 844 24.24 -26.02 19.41
C ILE A 844 23.26 -26.18 20.58
N PHE A 845 21.98 -25.85 20.40
CA PHE A 845 20.95 -26.00 21.43
C PHE A 845 20.78 -27.45 21.89
N VAL A 846 20.59 -28.38 20.94
CA VAL A 846 20.37 -29.81 21.24
C VAL A 846 21.62 -30.44 21.89
N GLY A 847 22.82 -30.07 21.44
CA GLY A 847 24.08 -30.51 22.05
C GLY A 847 24.26 -29.99 23.47
N CYS A 848 23.85 -28.75 23.76
CA CYS A 848 23.90 -28.17 25.11
C CYS A 848 22.93 -28.85 26.09
N ILE A 849 21.68 -29.11 25.72
CA ILE A 849 20.72 -29.82 26.61
C ILE A 849 21.08 -31.30 26.82
N GLN A 850 21.99 -31.84 26.01
CA GLN A 850 22.52 -33.21 26.12
C GLN A 850 23.74 -33.30 27.08
N MET A 851 24.43 -32.19 27.37
CA MET A 851 25.55 -32.16 28.31
C MET A 851 25.11 -32.41 29.77
N GLY A 852 26.08 -32.82 30.60
CA GLY A 852 25.89 -33.02 32.04
C GLY A 852 27.08 -33.72 32.68
N ASP A 853 27.00 -33.99 33.99
CA ASP A 853 28.08 -34.36 34.93
C ASP A 853 28.86 -35.66 34.64
N ARG A 854 28.64 -36.30 33.49
CA ARG A 854 29.25 -37.58 33.10
C ARG A 854 29.88 -37.45 31.72
N TRP A 855 31.11 -37.94 31.59
CA TRP A 855 31.95 -37.75 30.40
C TRP A 855 31.28 -38.20 29.09
N TRP A 856 30.41 -39.22 29.11
CA TRP A 856 29.67 -39.67 27.92
C TRP A 856 28.55 -38.71 27.49
N LYS A 857 27.84 -38.08 28.44
CA LYS A 857 26.86 -37.00 28.16
C LYS A 857 27.59 -35.78 27.60
N TYR A 858 28.65 -35.37 28.29
CA TYR A 858 29.50 -34.24 27.87
C TYR A 858 30.11 -34.44 26.47
N LEU A 859 30.74 -35.59 26.21
CA LEU A 859 31.37 -35.90 24.91
C LEU A 859 30.35 -35.92 23.76
N SER A 860 29.21 -36.59 23.95
CA SER A 860 28.19 -36.70 22.90
C SER A 860 27.50 -35.35 22.62
N GLY A 861 27.19 -34.56 23.65
CA GLY A 861 26.71 -33.18 23.48
C GLY A 861 27.74 -32.28 22.80
N ALA A 862 29.01 -32.34 23.22
CA ALA A 862 30.09 -31.52 22.66
C ALA A 862 30.35 -31.78 21.18
N LEU A 863 30.23 -33.03 20.72
CA LEU A 863 30.33 -33.36 19.29
C LEU A 863 29.20 -32.71 18.48
N VAL A 864 27.97 -32.71 18.99
CA VAL A 864 26.82 -32.08 18.32
C VAL A 864 26.97 -30.55 18.32
N VAL A 865 27.40 -29.94 19.43
CA VAL A 865 27.73 -28.50 19.48
C VAL A 865 28.82 -28.12 18.47
N PHE A 866 29.88 -28.93 18.36
CA PHE A 866 30.97 -28.67 17.42
C PHE A 866 30.52 -28.69 15.95
N VAL A 867 29.67 -29.65 15.56
CA VAL A 867 29.08 -29.66 14.22
C VAL A 867 28.14 -28.46 14.02
N GLY A 868 27.38 -28.07 15.04
CA GLY A 868 26.54 -26.87 14.98
C GLY A 868 27.34 -25.58 14.75
N ILE A 869 28.45 -25.40 15.45
CA ILE A 869 29.39 -24.28 15.24
C ILE A 869 29.98 -24.33 13.82
N ALA A 870 30.39 -25.52 13.35
CA ALA A 870 30.90 -25.67 11.99
C ALA A 870 29.86 -25.28 10.92
N TYR A 871 28.58 -25.59 11.13
CA TYR A 871 27.50 -25.19 10.22
C TYR A 871 27.29 -23.67 10.24
N VAL A 872 27.27 -23.03 11.41
CA VAL A 872 27.21 -21.55 11.49
C VAL A 872 28.38 -20.88 10.75
N VAL A 873 29.59 -21.45 10.79
CA VAL A 873 30.76 -20.94 10.04
C VAL A 873 30.64 -21.18 8.53
N LEU A 874 29.98 -22.25 8.08
CA LEU A 874 29.78 -22.55 6.66
C LEU A 874 28.85 -21.55 5.96
N GLU A 875 27.85 -20.99 6.66
CA GLU A 875 26.99 -19.90 6.14
C GLU A 875 27.82 -18.70 5.66
N PHE A 876 28.92 -18.39 6.36
CA PHE A 876 29.83 -17.28 6.02
C PHE A 876 30.98 -17.69 5.07
N THR A 877 30.88 -18.84 4.39
CA THR A 877 31.91 -19.39 3.50
C THR A 877 31.43 -19.39 2.04
N PRO A 878 31.69 -18.33 1.22
CA PRO A 878 31.03 -18.12 -0.09
C PRO A 878 31.32 -19.16 -1.18
N SER A 879 32.16 -20.16 -0.92
CA SER A 879 32.50 -21.25 -1.83
C SER A 879 31.72 -22.55 -1.55
N ILE A 880 30.86 -22.58 -0.52
CA ILE A 880 30.09 -23.76 -0.11
C ILE A 880 28.62 -23.36 0.02
N GLU A 881 27.74 -24.02 -0.73
CA GLU A 881 26.29 -23.84 -0.63
C GLU A 881 25.67 -24.98 0.20
N PRO A 882 24.50 -24.78 0.84
CA PRO A 882 23.75 -25.87 1.47
C PRO A 882 23.43 -27.00 0.48
N PRO A 883 23.42 -28.28 0.90
CA PRO A 883 22.88 -29.35 0.06
C PRO A 883 21.39 -29.13 -0.21
N ALA A 884 20.84 -29.74 -1.26
CA ALA A 884 19.46 -29.47 -1.69
C ALA A 884 18.38 -29.82 -0.64
N ASN A 885 18.66 -30.69 0.33
CA ASN A 885 17.79 -30.99 1.47
C ASN A 885 17.99 -30.05 2.69
N MET A 886 18.84 -29.04 2.54
CA MET A 886 19.06 -27.92 3.45
C MET A 886 18.85 -26.57 2.73
N ARG A 887 18.05 -26.57 1.67
CA ARG A 887 17.48 -25.35 1.06
C ARG A 887 15.97 -25.44 1.17
N ASP A 888 15.30 -24.31 1.32
CA ASP A 888 13.89 -24.23 0.95
C ASP A 888 13.72 -24.53 -0.54
N ALA A 889 12.52 -24.96 -0.94
CA ALA A 889 12.22 -25.39 -2.30
C ALA A 889 12.29 -24.22 -3.32
N ASP A 890 13.50 -24.01 -3.85
CA ASP A 890 13.89 -23.00 -4.84
C ASP A 890 13.40 -21.57 -4.57
N ALA A 891 13.97 -20.96 -3.51
CA ALA A 891 14.14 -19.51 -3.42
C ALA A 891 15.20 -18.99 -4.44
N GLY A 892 15.13 -19.48 -5.68
CA GLY A 892 16.18 -19.37 -6.69
C GLY A 892 15.83 -18.43 -7.85
N TRP A 893 16.48 -17.25 -7.84
CA TRP A 893 16.53 -16.28 -8.96
C TRP A 893 15.18 -15.70 -9.43
N GLY A 894 14.78 -14.60 -8.80
CA GLY A 894 13.70 -13.72 -9.28
C GLY A 894 13.85 -12.25 -8.83
N ALA A 895 15.07 -11.82 -8.50
CA ALA A 895 15.35 -10.57 -7.77
C ALA A 895 16.19 -9.55 -8.56
N GLU A 896 15.85 -9.33 -9.83
CA GLU A 896 16.06 -8.05 -10.50
C GLU A 896 14.72 -7.62 -11.13
N GLN A 897 14.27 -6.40 -10.83
CA GLN A 897 12.99 -5.79 -11.27
C GLN A 897 11.70 -6.49 -10.79
N VAL A 898 11.36 -6.27 -9.52
CA VAL A 898 10.14 -5.51 -9.17
C VAL A 898 10.56 -4.39 -8.21
#